data_AF-A0A261BN36-F1
#
_entry.id   AF-A0A261BN36-F1
#
_cell.length_a   1.000
_cell.length_b   1.000
_cell.length_c   1.000
_cell.angle_alpha   90.00
_cell.angle_beta   90.00
_cell.angle_gamma   90.00
#
_symmetry.space_group_name_H-M   'P 1'
#
loop_
_entity.id
_entity.type
_entity.pdbx_description
1 polymer ?
#
loop_
_entity_poly.entity_id
_entity_poly.type
_entity_poly.pdbx_seq_one_letter_code
_entity_poly.pdbx_strand_id
1 'polypeptide(L)'
;KAQLILEGRGPMDYPIDSLVSGLFQESPESTRNERISELIQFFMETDRFFDSRNGFDESVQQLLEKETHYERVYSATDCKVDIKKSSFSTNVASMRFKNDNLFTSSAEFSSVIDGALLEFECFKSEFKTIQFVANRIELSIDFAVSDAENIILENEKRLEEAGVKEIILVTSSSEVLRFSLEIEGLISKRTYSTVIPEFVGPDRRDLKRHVARLNRTTYIYDFPRLFCHVTAPDAQNPHEIIEIQELIIDENHQLQTISEPEELEKRAAHGLNTCSVVAWLVKLKTENDREFVLIGNDVTYQVGSFAQPEHELFEIASKLAREKKIPRINISCNSGARIGLARDVLDILKVKLKPNGHDFDYLYIDSSEKERIGDQIVYEQHGNELKLIAVKGKKNEFIGVENLMGSGAIGGETSRAYREIPTYCYVTGRSVVEKLVKWLRYLPVKQKMFPFFKCFETTPEDVKLEDVEICTSWAASIVTGRATLNGLPVGVIASQWKSYEKRQLADESVEKSEETIVARAGQVWYPESAFKTSQAISDFNRESLPLVMIASLRGFSGGRKDMSDQVLTFGAHIIDELSQYQQPVIVYIPAGGELRGGAWAVVDSNVNSGFVHVIADESCRGGILEPNAVVGIKIRDAQLGRIMERSGVRPDGVEDSVKSAFKKACVDFADMHDRWQRMEHVGAIRHVTSLQNTRDVFWRLLRREMILIEMANQYRSAPILPKPTNSEALEWVKQKTGDDVDLRKYFNDGFYGDVTQEIQESRRRFEKECATWHHTSQ
;
A
#
# COMPACT_ATOMS: atom_id res chain seq x y z
N LYS A 1 43.15 -14.33 4.76
CA LYS A 1 42.01 -14.04 3.85
C LYS A 1 42.01 -14.98 2.64
N ALA A 2 43.06 -15.05 1.81
CA ALA A 2 43.18 -16.05 0.72
C ALA A 2 43.00 -17.52 1.19
N GLN A 3 43.50 -17.85 2.38
CA GLN A 3 43.30 -19.17 3.01
C GLN A 3 41.83 -19.49 3.35
N LEU A 4 40.99 -18.50 3.66
CA LEU A 4 39.56 -18.70 3.97
C LEU A 4 38.71 -18.93 2.72
N ILE A 5 39.14 -18.39 1.58
CA ILE A 5 38.53 -18.61 0.26
C ILE A 5 38.91 -20.00 -0.26
N LEU A 6 40.16 -20.43 -0.06
CA LEU A 6 40.63 -21.79 -0.37
C LEU A 6 39.95 -22.87 0.50
N GLU A 7 39.42 -22.50 1.67
CA GLU A 7 38.65 -23.38 2.57
C GLU A 7 37.14 -23.42 2.24
N GLY A 8 36.68 -22.74 1.17
CA GLY A 8 35.32 -22.85 0.65
C GLY A 8 34.24 -22.15 1.48
N ARG A 9 34.58 -21.14 2.30
CA ARG A 9 33.64 -20.48 3.23
C ARG A 9 33.16 -19.08 2.79
N GLY A 10 33.15 -18.79 1.48
CA GLY A 10 32.61 -17.55 0.89
C GLY A 10 31.44 -17.81 -0.07
N PRO A 11 30.62 -16.80 -0.42
CA PRO A 11 29.47 -16.96 -1.30
C PRO A 11 29.97 -17.31 -2.72
N MET A 12 29.71 -18.53 -3.16
CA MET A 12 30.29 -19.15 -4.36
C MET A 12 29.23 -19.35 -5.44
N ASP A 13 29.43 -18.70 -6.59
CA ASP A 13 28.85 -19.11 -7.88
C ASP A 13 29.90 -19.07 -9.02
N TYR A 14 31.21 -19.05 -8.72
CA TYR A 14 32.26 -19.10 -9.74
C TYR A 14 33.39 -20.10 -9.41
N PRO A 15 33.85 -20.92 -10.38
CA PRO A 15 34.76 -22.03 -10.12
C PRO A 15 36.22 -21.54 -10.09
N ILE A 16 36.69 -21.09 -8.92
CA ILE A 16 38.10 -20.71 -8.68
C ILE A 16 39.07 -21.87 -8.95
N ASP A 17 38.60 -23.12 -8.77
CA ASP A 17 39.40 -24.33 -8.94
C ASP A 17 39.97 -24.47 -10.36
N SER A 18 39.29 -23.99 -11.42
CA SER A 18 39.82 -24.11 -12.79
C SER A 18 40.99 -23.17 -13.06
N LEU A 19 41.00 -21.98 -12.43
CA LEU A 19 42.05 -20.97 -12.54
C LEU A 19 43.32 -21.40 -11.79
N VAL A 20 43.16 -21.96 -10.59
CA VAL A 20 44.30 -22.46 -9.78
C VAL A 20 44.91 -23.71 -10.41
N SER A 21 44.09 -24.64 -10.92
CA SER A 21 44.56 -25.84 -11.61
C SER A 21 45.40 -25.53 -12.86
N GLY A 22 45.04 -24.46 -13.57
CA GLY A 22 45.72 -24.01 -14.79
C GLY A 22 47.06 -23.31 -14.55
N LEU A 23 47.40 -22.92 -13.32
CA LEU A 23 48.68 -22.28 -12.97
C LEU A 23 49.84 -23.30 -12.83
N PHE A 24 49.53 -24.56 -12.54
CA PHE A 24 50.52 -25.62 -12.32
C PHE A 24 50.77 -26.51 -13.55
N GLN A 25 50.10 -26.25 -14.68
CA GLN A 25 50.39 -26.92 -15.94
C GLN A 25 51.57 -26.24 -16.65
N GLU A 26 52.52 -27.02 -17.18
CA GLU A 26 53.68 -26.52 -17.93
C GLU A 26 53.23 -25.70 -19.14
N SER A 27 53.17 -24.38 -18.94
CA SER A 27 52.79 -23.40 -19.93
C SER A 27 53.78 -22.22 -19.91
N PRO A 28 53.92 -21.49 -21.03
CA PRO A 28 54.91 -20.41 -21.19
C PRO A 28 54.78 -19.33 -20.11
N GLU A 29 55.90 -18.72 -19.73
CA GLU A 29 55.99 -17.75 -18.63
C GLU A 29 55.04 -16.54 -18.80
N SER A 30 54.78 -16.11 -20.03
CA SER A 30 53.86 -15.01 -20.35
C SER A 30 52.41 -15.34 -19.97
N THR A 31 51.94 -16.54 -20.29
CA THR A 31 50.57 -16.99 -20.02
C THR A 31 50.35 -17.24 -18.52
N ARG A 32 51.42 -17.59 -17.79
CA ARG A 32 51.37 -17.72 -16.32
C ARG A 32 51.26 -16.36 -15.64
N ASN A 33 51.99 -15.36 -16.12
CA ASN A 33 51.94 -14.00 -15.57
C ASN A 33 50.61 -13.29 -15.85
N GLU A 34 49.99 -13.52 -17.01
CA GLU A 34 48.63 -13.07 -17.30
C GLU A 34 47.61 -13.70 -16.33
N ARG A 35 47.69 -15.01 -16.11
CA ARG A 35 46.78 -15.72 -15.18
C ARG A 35 46.99 -15.32 -13.72
N ILE A 36 48.23 -15.06 -13.29
CA ILE A 36 48.53 -14.51 -11.96
C ILE A 36 47.96 -13.10 -11.84
N SER A 37 48.05 -12.28 -12.89
CA SER A 37 47.47 -10.92 -12.90
C SER A 37 45.95 -10.96 -12.83
N GLU A 38 45.29 -11.86 -13.56
CA GLU A 38 43.84 -12.08 -13.46
C GLU A 38 43.42 -12.52 -12.06
N LEU A 39 44.19 -13.43 -11.42
CA LEU A 39 43.92 -13.88 -10.06
C LEU A 39 44.07 -12.74 -9.03
N ILE A 40 45.12 -11.92 -9.18
CA ILE A 40 45.36 -10.74 -8.32
C ILE A 40 44.27 -9.70 -8.52
N GLN A 41 43.87 -9.43 -9.76
CA GLN A 41 42.80 -8.49 -10.07
C GLN A 41 41.46 -8.96 -9.50
N PHE A 42 41.19 -10.26 -9.54
CA PHE A 42 40.02 -10.87 -8.89
C PHE A 42 40.04 -10.69 -7.36
N PHE A 43 41.21 -10.88 -6.71
CA PHE A 43 41.37 -10.61 -5.27
C PHE A 43 41.20 -9.12 -4.93
N MET A 44 41.63 -8.22 -5.82
CA MET A 44 41.46 -6.77 -5.64
C MET A 44 40.00 -6.31 -5.83
N GLU A 45 39.24 -6.95 -6.72
CA GLU A 45 37.82 -6.65 -6.93
C GLU A 45 36.93 -7.13 -5.78
N THR A 46 37.29 -8.25 -5.12
CA THR A 46 36.56 -8.74 -3.93
C THR A 46 36.79 -7.90 -2.66
N ASP A 47 37.88 -7.13 -2.60
CA ASP A 47 38.16 -6.19 -1.50
C ASP A 47 37.20 -4.96 -1.50
N ARG A 48 36.44 -4.72 -2.58
CA ARG A 48 35.41 -3.66 -2.66
C ARG A 48 34.16 -3.91 -1.81
N PHE A 49 33.98 -5.10 -1.25
CA PHE A 49 32.75 -5.45 -0.51
C PHE A 49 32.91 -5.61 1.01
N PHE A 50 34.07 -5.31 1.61
CA PHE A 50 34.25 -5.39 3.08
C PHE A 50 35.23 -4.34 3.64
N ASP A 51 34.73 -3.20 4.13
CA ASP A 51 34.77 -2.73 5.54
C ASP A 51 34.46 -1.21 5.65
N SER A 52 33.94 -0.84 6.83
CA SER A 52 33.09 0.30 7.18
C SER A 52 33.69 1.20 8.27
N ARG A 53 35.00 1.12 8.55
CA ARG A 53 35.61 1.83 9.69
C ARG A 53 37.04 2.27 9.40
N ASN A 54 37.23 3.58 9.33
CA ASN A 54 38.41 4.43 9.58
C ASN A 54 38.26 5.65 8.65
N GLY A 55 38.03 6.88 9.12
CA GLY A 55 38.77 7.56 10.18
C GLY A 55 39.57 8.68 9.50
N PHE A 56 39.00 9.88 9.51
CA PHE A 56 39.52 11.20 9.12
C PHE A 56 41.01 11.29 8.75
N ASP A 57 41.28 11.83 7.55
CA ASP A 57 42.59 12.34 7.16
C ASP A 57 42.48 13.85 6.86
N GLU A 58 42.97 14.68 7.77
CA GLU A 58 43.00 16.15 7.70
C GLU A 58 43.96 16.68 6.62
N SER A 59 44.76 15.82 5.99
CA SER A 59 45.80 16.23 5.04
C SER A 59 45.28 16.56 3.62
N VAL A 60 44.05 16.14 3.27
CA VAL A 60 43.41 16.49 1.97
C VAL A 60 42.58 17.78 2.05
N GLN A 61 42.14 18.17 3.26
CA GLN A 61 41.38 19.41 3.46
C GLN A 61 42.21 20.66 3.15
N GLN A 62 43.52 20.65 3.45
CA GLN A 62 44.39 21.82 3.26
C GLN A 62 44.81 22.05 1.79
N LEU A 63 44.63 21.08 0.88
CA LEU A 63 44.94 21.25 -0.55
C LEU A 63 43.78 21.85 -1.35
N LEU A 64 42.55 21.83 -0.83
CA LEU A 64 41.34 22.26 -1.54
C LEU A 64 40.70 23.54 -0.99
N GLU A 65 41.30 24.17 0.03
CA GLU A 65 40.89 25.47 0.57
C GLU A 65 41.19 26.65 -0.38
N LYS A 66 41.88 26.42 -1.50
CA LYS A 66 42.33 27.52 -2.37
C LYS A 66 41.62 27.73 -3.70
N GLU A 67 40.74 26.84 -4.17
CA GLU A 67 40.01 27.09 -5.43
C GLU A 67 38.55 26.67 -5.34
N THR A 68 37.66 27.65 -5.54
CA THR A 68 36.19 27.50 -5.54
C THR A 68 35.64 27.04 -6.90
N HIS A 69 36.49 26.89 -7.92
CA HIS A 69 36.13 26.48 -9.28
C HIS A 69 37.18 25.53 -9.84
N TYR A 70 36.76 24.35 -10.32
CA TYR A 70 37.60 23.39 -11.02
C TYR A 70 36.96 23.11 -12.39
N GLU A 71 37.64 23.54 -13.46
CA GLU A 71 37.24 23.33 -14.87
C GLU A 71 38.32 22.45 -15.52
N ARG A 72 37.94 21.28 -16.05
CA ARG A 72 38.86 20.35 -16.73
C ARG A 72 38.35 20.10 -18.15
N VAL A 73 39.18 20.43 -19.14
CA VAL A 73 38.88 20.26 -20.58
C VAL A 73 39.65 19.04 -21.09
N TYR A 74 38.96 18.05 -21.64
CA TYR A 74 39.59 16.91 -22.33
C TYR A 74 39.30 16.98 -23.84
N SER A 75 40.26 16.58 -24.67
CA SER A 75 40.06 16.50 -26.12
C SER A 75 39.90 15.05 -26.59
N ALA A 76 38.70 14.78 -27.10
CA ALA A 76 38.43 13.91 -28.24
C ALA A 76 37.12 14.33 -28.94
N THR A 77 36.27 15.10 -28.27
CA THR A 77 35.18 15.97 -28.76
C THR A 77 34.93 16.98 -27.64
N ASP A 78 34.66 18.26 -27.94
CA ASP A 78 34.60 19.40 -27.00
C ASP A 78 33.63 19.25 -25.79
N CYS A 79 33.95 18.38 -24.84
CA CYS A 79 33.19 18.13 -23.61
C CYS A 79 33.88 18.79 -22.42
N LYS A 80 33.10 19.50 -21.59
CA LYS A 80 33.57 20.17 -20.38
C LYS A 80 32.73 19.73 -19.19
N VAL A 81 33.41 19.32 -18.11
CA VAL A 81 32.77 19.08 -16.81
C VAL A 81 33.16 20.19 -15.84
N ASP A 82 32.16 20.92 -15.37
CA ASP A 82 32.32 21.93 -14.34
C ASP A 82 31.80 21.42 -12.99
N ILE A 83 32.53 21.71 -11.91
CA ILE A 83 32.13 21.33 -10.56
C ILE A 83 31.79 22.58 -9.75
N LYS A 84 30.63 22.56 -9.06
CA LYS A 84 30.27 23.57 -8.05
C LYS A 84 30.04 22.91 -6.69
N LYS A 85 30.78 23.37 -5.67
CA LYS A 85 30.58 22.93 -4.28
C LYS A 85 29.30 23.52 -3.70
N SER A 86 28.70 22.80 -2.75
CA SER A 86 27.56 23.29 -1.99
C SER A 86 27.97 24.44 -1.06
N SER A 87 27.01 25.30 -0.69
CA SER A 87 27.23 26.37 0.28
C SER A 87 27.22 25.89 1.74
N PHE A 88 26.72 24.67 2.02
CA PHE A 88 26.50 24.17 3.38
C PHE A 88 27.44 23.04 3.79
N SER A 89 28.16 22.42 2.85
CA SER A 89 29.10 21.32 3.08
C SER A 89 30.22 21.29 2.04
N THR A 90 31.46 21.09 2.50
CA THR A 90 32.63 20.93 1.63
C THR A 90 32.65 19.59 0.89
N ASN A 91 31.89 18.61 1.38
CA ASN A 91 31.88 17.22 0.87
C ASN A 91 30.69 16.95 -0.06
N VAL A 92 29.98 18.00 -0.50
CA VAL A 92 28.83 17.89 -1.40
C VAL A 92 29.04 18.86 -2.56
N ALA A 93 28.87 18.38 -3.79
CA ALA A 93 29.06 19.17 -5.00
C ALA A 93 28.08 18.73 -6.10
N SER A 94 27.92 19.54 -7.15
CA SER A 94 27.21 19.19 -8.37
C SER A 94 28.18 19.22 -9.55
N MET A 95 27.95 18.36 -10.54
CA MET A 95 28.66 18.35 -11.82
C MET A 95 27.77 18.89 -12.92
N ARG A 96 28.33 19.68 -13.83
CA ARG A 96 27.70 20.07 -15.09
C ARG A 96 28.51 19.48 -16.24
N PHE A 97 27.90 18.59 -17.00
CA PHE A 97 28.42 18.17 -18.30
C PHE A 97 27.89 19.10 -19.39
N LYS A 98 28.78 19.73 -20.16
CA LYS A 98 28.44 20.60 -21.27
C LYS A 98 29.17 20.14 -22.53
N ASN A 99 28.44 20.04 -23.64
CA ASN A 99 29.01 19.83 -24.97
C ASN A 99 28.52 20.92 -25.92
N ASP A 100 29.46 21.66 -26.50
CA ASP A 100 29.16 22.80 -27.38
C ASP A 100 28.82 22.37 -28.82
N ASN A 101 28.92 21.08 -29.15
CA ASN A 101 28.55 20.56 -30.47
C ASN A 101 27.03 20.55 -30.69
N LEU A 102 26.63 20.83 -31.93
CA LEU A 102 25.24 20.72 -32.38
C LEU A 102 24.99 19.31 -32.90
N PHE A 103 24.15 18.53 -32.19
CA PHE A 103 23.82 17.15 -32.58
C PHE A 103 22.71 17.12 -33.62
N THR A 104 22.97 16.47 -34.76
CA THR A 104 22.01 16.39 -35.88
C THR A 104 21.30 15.03 -35.97
N SER A 105 21.75 14.03 -35.19
CA SER A 105 21.13 12.71 -35.14
C SER A 105 20.87 12.23 -33.71
N SER A 106 19.80 11.45 -33.54
CA SER A 106 19.43 10.86 -32.25
C SER A 106 20.44 9.81 -31.77
N ALA A 107 21.13 9.12 -32.67
CA ALA A 107 22.19 8.16 -32.33
C ALA A 107 23.42 8.84 -31.70
N GLU A 108 23.85 10.00 -32.24
CA GLU A 108 24.91 10.81 -31.65
C GLU A 108 24.52 11.32 -30.27
N PHE A 109 23.27 11.78 -30.12
CA PHE A 109 22.73 12.25 -28.84
C PHE A 109 22.76 11.16 -27.77
N SER A 110 22.34 9.93 -28.10
CA SER A 110 22.39 8.79 -27.17
C SER A 110 23.83 8.49 -26.71
N SER A 111 24.79 8.48 -27.65
CA SER A 111 26.21 8.25 -27.34
C SER A 111 26.78 9.30 -26.39
N VAL A 112 26.34 10.57 -26.53
CA VAL A 112 26.80 11.67 -25.68
C VAL A 112 26.20 11.58 -24.28
N ILE A 113 24.95 11.14 -24.14
CA ILE A 113 24.35 10.84 -22.84
C ILE A 113 25.12 9.72 -22.14
N ASP A 114 25.51 8.66 -22.87
CA ASP A 114 26.37 7.59 -22.34
C ASP A 114 27.73 8.12 -21.90
N GLY A 115 28.35 8.99 -22.69
CA GLY A 115 29.60 9.67 -22.37
C GLY A 115 29.49 10.51 -21.08
N ALA A 116 28.43 11.31 -20.95
CA ALA A 116 28.19 12.12 -19.76
C ALA A 116 28.04 11.25 -18.49
N LEU A 117 27.31 10.14 -18.58
CA LEU A 117 27.15 9.18 -17.49
C LEU A 117 28.48 8.52 -17.08
N LEU A 118 29.29 8.14 -18.07
CA LEU A 118 30.64 7.59 -17.85
C LEU A 118 31.54 8.61 -17.15
N GLU A 119 31.52 9.86 -17.58
CA GLU A 119 32.29 10.92 -16.95
C GLU A 119 31.87 11.16 -15.51
N PHE A 120 30.56 11.21 -15.23
CA PHE A 120 30.06 11.32 -13.86
C PHE A 120 30.55 10.18 -12.96
N GLU A 121 30.57 8.94 -13.45
CA GLU A 121 31.11 7.81 -12.70
C GLU A 121 32.65 7.89 -12.52
N CYS A 122 33.39 8.34 -13.53
CA CYS A 122 34.82 8.60 -13.41
C CYS A 122 35.11 9.62 -12.29
N PHE A 123 34.40 10.76 -12.27
CA PHE A 123 34.56 11.79 -11.24
C PHE A 123 34.17 11.28 -9.84
N LYS A 124 33.08 10.52 -9.71
CA LYS A 124 32.71 9.86 -8.44
C LYS A 124 33.82 8.91 -7.96
N SER A 125 34.50 8.22 -8.87
CA SER A 125 35.58 7.30 -8.53
C SER A 125 36.87 8.00 -8.11
N GLU A 126 37.17 9.16 -8.71
CA GLU A 126 38.33 10.00 -8.41
C GLU A 126 38.15 10.71 -7.05
N PHE A 127 36.96 11.25 -6.78
CA PHE A 127 36.65 12.01 -5.57
C PHE A 127 35.74 11.24 -4.60
N LYS A 128 36.22 10.12 -4.05
CA LYS A 128 35.44 9.25 -3.13
C LYS A 128 34.90 9.95 -1.87
N THR A 129 35.49 11.07 -1.47
CA THR A 129 35.10 11.84 -0.29
C THR A 129 33.99 12.86 -0.57
N ILE A 130 33.69 13.13 -1.85
CA ILE A 130 32.69 14.10 -2.27
C ILE A 130 31.45 13.35 -2.79
N GLN A 131 30.29 13.72 -2.26
CA GLN A 131 29.01 13.27 -2.81
C GLN A 131 28.56 14.23 -3.89
N PHE A 132 28.51 13.74 -5.13
CA PHE A 132 27.98 14.48 -6.25
C PHE A 132 26.47 14.31 -6.36
N VAL A 133 25.73 15.41 -6.22
CA VAL A 133 24.27 15.47 -6.24
C VAL A 133 23.81 16.62 -7.12
N ALA A 134 22.59 16.51 -7.65
CA ALA A 134 22.00 17.52 -8.54
C ALA A 134 22.85 17.84 -9.78
N ASN A 135 23.35 16.78 -10.44
CA ASN A 135 24.14 16.91 -11.65
C ASN A 135 23.29 17.44 -12.82
N ARG A 136 23.92 18.16 -13.76
CA ARG A 136 23.26 18.78 -14.90
C ARG A 136 23.93 18.35 -16.21
N ILE A 137 23.13 18.13 -17.24
CA ILE A 137 23.60 17.91 -18.61
C ILE A 137 23.08 19.06 -19.49
N GLU A 138 23.97 19.73 -20.24
CA GLU A 138 23.63 20.83 -21.16
C GLU A 138 24.11 20.48 -22.58
N LEU A 139 23.17 20.36 -23.53
CA LEU A 139 23.43 19.89 -24.91
C LEU A 139 22.68 20.76 -25.94
N SER A 140 23.17 20.80 -27.17
CA SER A 140 22.52 21.49 -28.30
C SER A 140 22.06 20.50 -29.38
N ILE A 141 20.82 20.60 -29.84
CA ILE A 141 20.21 19.65 -30.79
C ILE A 141 19.62 20.33 -32.03
N ASP A 142 19.69 19.63 -33.17
CA ASP A 142 19.06 19.98 -34.46
C ASP A 142 18.30 18.77 -35.05
N PHE A 143 17.52 18.10 -34.21
CA PHE A 143 16.61 17.01 -34.59
C PHE A 143 15.33 17.06 -33.74
N ALA A 144 14.39 16.14 -33.98
CA ALA A 144 13.10 16.16 -33.30
C ALA A 144 13.23 16.01 -31.77
N VAL A 145 12.64 16.96 -31.04
CA VAL A 145 12.61 16.98 -29.57
C VAL A 145 11.95 15.73 -28.98
N SER A 146 10.97 15.15 -29.68
CA SER A 146 10.34 13.88 -29.29
C SER A 146 11.35 12.73 -29.20
N ASP A 147 12.32 12.70 -30.10
CA ASP A 147 13.32 11.63 -30.15
C ASP A 147 14.33 11.81 -29.00
N ALA A 148 14.69 13.06 -28.70
CA ALA A 148 15.54 13.37 -27.54
C ALA A 148 14.85 13.02 -26.22
N GLU A 149 13.55 13.32 -26.09
CA GLU A 149 12.77 12.95 -24.90
C GLU A 149 12.66 11.43 -24.73
N ASN A 150 12.43 10.68 -25.81
CA ASN A 150 12.41 9.22 -25.77
C ASN A 150 13.74 8.65 -25.27
N ILE A 151 14.88 9.18 -25.72
CA ILE A 151 16.20 8.74 -25.26
C ILE A 151 16.41 9.07 -23.77
N ILE A 152 15.96 10.24 -23.31
CA ILE A 152 16.02 10.62 -21.89
C ILE A 152 15.16 9.66 -21.06
N LEU A 153 13.95 9.32 -21.52
CA LEU A 153 13.05 8.36 -20.87
C LEU A 153 13.66 6.96 -20.83
N GLU A 154 14.26 6.48 -21.91
CA GLU A 154 14.94 5.18 -21.97
C GLU A 154 16.11 5.09 -20.98
N ASN A 155 16.80 6.22 -20.73
CA ASN A 155 17.94 6.31 -19.81
C ASN A 155 17.59 6.83 -18.41
N GLU A 156 16.31 7.03 -18.10
CA GLU A 156 15.83 7.65 -16.85
C GLU A 156 16.50 7.04 -15.61
N LYS A 157 16.46 5.70 -15.49
CA LYS A 157 17.06 4.99 -14.36
C LYS A 157 18.56 5.27 -14.20
N ARG A 158 19.30 5.33 -15.31
CA ARG A 158 20.75 5.56 -15.30
C ARG A 158 21.06 7.00 -14.93
N LEU A 159 20.26 7.95 -15.42
CA LEU A 159 20.35 9.37 -15.08
C LEU A 159 20.05 9.61 -13.59
N GLU A 160 19.05 8.92 -13.03
CA GLU A 160 18.74 8.95 -11.61
C GLU A 160 19.90 8.39 -10.75
N GLU A 161 20.46 7.23 -11.13
CA GLU A 161 21.61 6.61 -10.45
C GLU A 161 22.87 7.50 -10.54
N ALA A 162 23.03 8.23 -11.65
CA ALA A 162 24.06 9.23 -11.81
C ALA A 162 23.80 10.53 -11.02
N GLY A 163 22.63 10.69 -10.39
CA GLY A 163 22.28 11.87 -9.59
C GLY A 163 21.96 13.12 -10.42
N VAL A 164 21.55 12.94 -11.68
CA VAL A 164 21.16 14.03 -12.58
C VAL A 164 19.83 14.62 -12.13
N LYS A 165 19.80 15.94 -11.91
CA LYS A 165 18.61 16.73 -11.54
C LYS A 165 17.90 17.30 -12.76
N GLU A 166 18.66 17.72 -13.77
CA GLU A 166 18.07 18.31 -14.96
C GLU A 166 18.93 18.15 -16.21
N ILE A 167 18.27 18.13 -17.35
CA ILE A 167 18.87 18.13 -18.68
C ILE A 167 18.34 19.36 -19.41
N ILE A 168 19.25 20.18 -19.93
CA ILE A 168 18.94 21.39 -20.71
C ILE A 168 19.30 21.11 -22.16
N LEU A 169 18.31 21.20 -23.04
CA LEU A 169 18.50 21.10 -24.49
C LEU A 169 18.30 22.48 -25.12
N VAL A 170 19.25 22.91 -25.93
CA VAL A 170 19.15 24.12 -26.74
C VAL A 170 18.90 23.71 -28.19
N THR A 171 17.79 24.13 -28.78
CA THR A 171 17.47 23.81 -30.17
C THR A 171 18.19 24.75 -31.14
N SER A 172 18.28 24.37 -32.42
CA SER A 172 18.73 25.25 -33.51
C SER A 172 17.91 26.54 -33.66
N SER A 173 16.64 26.52 -33.22
CA SER A 173 15.77 27.71 -33.12
C SER A 173 16.05 28.60 -31.90
N SER A 174 17.09 28.32 -31.12
CA SER A 174 17.43 29.00 -29.85
C SER A 174 16.38 28.85 -28.75
N GLU A 175 15.54 27.81 -28.81
CA GLU A 175 14.63 27.46 -27.73
C GLU A 175 15.37 26.62 -26.69
N VAL A 176 15.22 26.97 -25.41
CA VAL A 176 15.78 26.20 -24.30
C VAL A 176 14.68 25.34 -23.71
N LEU A 177 14.89 24.03 -23.74
CA LEU A 177 14.04 23.01 -23.15
C LEU A 177 14.68 22.46 -21.89
N ARG A 178 13.94 22.47 -20.79
CA ARG A 178 14.38 21.95 -19.51
C ARG A 178 13.63 20.68 -19.16
N PHE A 179 14.35 19.58 -18.98
CA PHE A 179 13.84 18.32 -18.45
C PHE A 179 14.30 18.18 -17.00
N SER A 180 13.36 18.02 -16.07
CA SER A 180 13.67 17.92 -14.63
C SER A 180 13.41 16.50 -14.13
N LEU A 181 14.37 15.95 -13.39
CA LEU A 181 14.35 14.61 -12.78
C LEU A 181 14.18 14.71 -11.25
N GLU A 182 13.53 15.79 -10.77
CA GLU A 182 13.51 16.14 -9.34
C GLU A 182 12.64 15.23 -8.47
N ILE A 183 11.53 14.70 -8.99
CA ILE A 183 10.51 13.93 -8.27
C ILE A 183 10.20 12.67 -9.10
N GLU A 184 10.05 11.51 -8.45
CA GLU A 184 9.82 10.16 -9.04
C GLU A 184 9.14 10.14 -10.42
N GLY A 185 9.82 9.58 -11.42
CA GLY A 185 9.30 9.47 -12.80
C GLY A 185 9.34 10.81 -13.52
N LEU A 186 9.96 10.88 -14.70
CA LEU A 186 10.18 12.07 -15.52
C LEU A 186 8.97 13.03 -15.49
N ILE A 187 8.96 13.98 -14.55
CA ILE A 187 8.15 15.17 -14.68
C ILE A 187 8.88 15.98 -15.76
N SER A 188 8.62 15.63 -17.02
CA SER A 188 8.96 16.42 -18.20
C SER A 188 8.17 17.72 -18.12
N LYS A 189 8.52 18.61 -17.18
CA LYS A 189 8.00 19.97 -17.17
C LYS A 189 8.79 20.73 -18.22
N ARG A 190 8.43 20.49 -19.48
CA ARG A 190 8.92 21.28 -20.61
C ARG A 190 8.58 22.73 -20.35
N THR A 191 9.61 23.48 -19.99
CA THR A 191 9.49 24.91 -19.76
C THR A 191 10.26 25.57 -20.89
N TYR A 192 9.54 26.32 -21.74
CA TYR A 192 10.14 27.09 -22.81
C TYR A 192 10.76 28.34 -22.19
N SER A 193 12.07 28.46 -22.30
CA SER A 193 12.81 29.65 -21.88
C SER A 193 13.72 30.10 -23.03
N THR A 194 13.99 31.39 -23.08
CA THR A 194 15.05 31.96 -23.93
C THR A 194 16.38 32.08 -23.17
N VAL A 195 16.37 31.78 -21.86
CA VAL A 195 17.52 31.92 -20.96
C VAL A 195 17.87 30.58 -20.35
N ILE A 196 19.13 30.18 -20.47
CA ILE A 196 19.70 29.02 -19.79
C ILE A 196 19.84 29.38 -18.30
N PRO A 197 19.19 28.64 -17.37
CA PRO A 197 19.34 28.87 -15.94
C PRO A 197 20.80 28.78 -15.50
N GLU A 198 21.21 29.65 -14.57
CA GLU A 198 22.57 29.58 -14.02
C GLU A 198 22.82 28.20 -13.39
N PHE A 199 24.02 27.64 -13.60
CA PHE A 199 24.45 26.43 -12.91
C PHE A 199 24.82 26.80 -11.48
N VAL A 200 24.11 26.27 -10.49
CA VAL A 200 24.31 26.58 -9.07
C VAL A 200 24.79 25.35 -8.32
N GLY A 201 25.52 25.55 -7.23
CA GLY A 201 25.89 24.45 -6.32
C GLY A 201 24.64 23.83 -5.67
N PRO A 202 24.71 22.56 -5.24
CA PRO A 202 23.55 21.86 -4.71
C PRO A 202 23.10 22.42 -3.36
N ASP A 203 21.82 22.33 -3.07
CA ASP A 203 21.23 22.71 -1.79
C ASP A 203 21.06 21.50 -0.84
N ARG A 204 20.57 21.75 0.39
CA ARG A 204 20.33 20.67 1.37
C ARG A 204 19.26 19.69 0.90
N ARG A 205 18.25 20.16 0.17
CA ARG A 205 17.17 19.33 -0.36
C ARG A 205 17.69 18.36 -1.40
N ASP A 206 18.61 18.80 -2.26
CA ASP A 206 19.26 17.99 -3.28
C ASP A 206 20.02 16.82 -2.64
N LEU A 207 20.77 17.08 -1.56
CA LEU A 207 21.42 16.03 -0.77
C LEU A 207 20.39 15.06 -0.16
N LYS A 208 19.34 15.58 0.47
CA LYS A 208 18.28 14.78 1.10
C LYS A 208 17.56 13.89 0.09
N ARG A 209 17.24 14.43 -1.09
CA ARG A 209 16.68 13.68 -2.23
C ARG A 209 17.64 12.61 -2.72
N HIS A 210 18.94 12.90 -2.81
CA HIS A 210 19.94 11.89 -3.16
C HIS A 210 19.97 10.73 -2.15
N VAL A 211 20.00 11.02 -0.85
CA VAL A 211 19.95 9.99 0.21
C VAL A 211 18.66 9.16 0.14
N ALA A 212 17.52 9.79 -0.13
CA ALA A 212 16.26 9.09 -0.33
C ALA A 212 16.33 8.13 -1.54
N ARG A 213 16.88 8.58 -2.67
CA ARG A 213 17.07 7.76 -3.89
C ARG A 213 18.01 6.57 -3.65
N LEU A 214 19.08 6.74 -2.88
CA LEU A 214 19.95 5.62 -2.47
C LEU A 214 19.17 4.54 -1.70
N ASN A 215 18.17 4.95 -0.91
CA ASN A 215 17.24 4.06 -0.22
C ASN A 215 16.04 3.66 -1.08
N ARG A 216 16.07 3.92 -2.39
CA ARG A 216 15.03 3.60 -3.38
C ARG A 216 13.65 4.16 -3.02
N THR A 217 13.61 5.37 -2.45
CA THR A 217 12.38 6.10 -2.11
C THR A 217 12.46 7.55 -2.57
N THR A 218 11.31 8.21 -2.64
CA THR A 218 11.20 9.66 -2.74
C THR A 218 11.44 10.32 -1.39
N TYR A 219 12.04 11.53 -1.42
CA TYR A 219 12.21 12.36 -0.23
C TYR A 219 10.86 12.79 0.34
N ILE A 220 10.71 12.71 1.66
CA ILE A 220 9.38 12.71 2.26
C ILE A 220 8.57 14.00 2.01
N TYR A 221 9.24 15.14 1.93
CA TYR A 221 8.62 16.44 1.64
C TYR A 221 8.19 16.62 0.17
N ASP A 222 8.58 15.71 -0.73
CA ASP A 222 8.13 15.73 -2.13
C ASP A 222 6.81 14.97 -2.33
N PHE A 223 6.37 14.14 -1.36
CA PHE A 223 5.09 13.41 -1.46
C PHE A 223 3.86 14.29 -1.64
N PRO A 224 3.67 15.39 -0.87
CA PRO A 224 2.53 16.27 -1.11
C PRO A 224 2.50 16.83 -2.55
N ARG A 225 3.68 17.11 -3.14
CA ARG A 225 3.78 17.55 -4.55
C ARG A 225 3.41 16.42 -5.52
N LEU A 226 3.77 15.17 -5.23
CA LEU A 226 3.35 13.99 -6.01
C LEU A 226 1.83 13.85 -6.05
N PHE A 227 1.13 14.01 -4.92
CA PHE A 227 -0.33 13.98 -4.88
C PHE A 227 -0.96 15.06 -5.76
N CYS A 228 -0.40 16.27 -5.77
CA CYS A 228 -0.86 17.35 -6.65
C CYS A 228 -0.67 16.99 -8.13
N HIS A 229 0.51 16.52 -8.51
CA HIS A 229 0.84 16.20 -9.90
C HIS A 229 -0.04 15.09 -10.47
N VAL A 230 -0.25 14.01 -9.72
CA VAL A 230 -1.12 12.90 -10.12
C VAL A 230 -2.58 13.34 -10.27
N THR A 231 -3.02 14.31 -9.47
CA THR A 231 -4.41 14.77 -9.47
C THR A 231 -4.71 15.66 -10.67
N ALA A 232 -3.77 16.53 -11.03
CA ALA A 232 -3.91 17.46 -12.14
C ALA A 232 -2.54 17.70 -12.79
N PRO A 233 -2.14 16.83 -13.75
CA PRO A 233 -0.81 16.85 -14.34
C PRO A 233 -0.52 18.14 -15.13
N ASP A 234 -1.56 18.75 -15.71
CA ASP A 234 -1.45 19.96 -16.56
C ASP A 234 -1.48 21.27 -15.77
N ALA A 235 -1.65 21.22 -14.45
CA ALA A 235 -1.82 22.42 -13.67
C ALA A 235 -0.51 23.18 -13.47
N GLN A 236 -0.56 24.48 -13.79
CA GLN A 236 0.61 25.35 -13.71
C GLN A 236 0.95 25.72 -12.26
N ASN A 237 -0.06 25.82 -11.38
CA ASN A 237 0.09 26.25 -9.99
C ASN A 237 -0.40 25.17 -9.00
N PRO A 238 0.51 24.51 -8.26
CA PRO A 238 0.14 23.48 -7.28
C PRO A 238 -0.79 23.98 -6.15
N HIS A 239 -0.65 25.24 -5.74
CA HIS A 239 -1.44 25.82 -4.64
C HIS A 239 -2.94 25.95 -4.96
N GLU A 240 -3.31 25.87 -6.23
CA GLU A 240 -4.71 25.85 -6.66
C GLU A 240 -5.35 24.47 -6.46
N ILE A 241 -4.56 23.41 -6.29
CA ILE A 241 -5.03 22.03 -6.21
C ILE A 241 -4.86 21.44 -4.83
N ILE A 242 -3.81 21.82 -4.10
CA ILE A 242 -3.48 21.24 -2.81
C ILE A 242 -3.27 22.32 -1.75
N GLU A 243 -3.96 22.19 -0.63
CA GLU A 243 -3.71 22.94 0.60
C GLU A 243 -3.05 21.98 1.59
N ILE A 244 -1.90 22.37 2.16
CA ILE A 244 -1.09 21.52 3.02
C ILE A 244 -0.86 22.27 4.34
N GLN A 245 -1.06 21.59 5.45
CA GLN A 245 -0.68 22.07 6.77
C GLN A 245 0.26 21.04 7.41
N GLU A 246 1.50 21.42 7.69
CA GLU A 246 2.45 20.54 8.39
C GLU A 246 2.09 20.49 9.88
N LEU A 247 2.06 19.28 10.42
CA LEU A 247 1.73 18.97 11.81
C LEU A 247 3.04 18.80 12.59
N ILE A 248 3.23 19.60 13.62
CA ILE A 248 4.42 19.56 14.49
C ILE A 248 4.00 19.48 15.96
N ILE A 249 4.89 18.97 16.81
CA ILE A 249 4.71 19.00 18.27
C ILE A 249 5.56 20.12 18.84
N ASP A 250 4.97 20.94 19.70
CA ASP A 250 5.69 21.96 20.46
C ASP A 250 6.33 21.43 21.75
N GLU A 251 7.03 22.30 22.46
CA GLU A 251 7.70 21.96 23.73
C GLU A 251 6.73 21.54 24.85
N ASN A 252 5.43 21.85 24.71
CA ASN A 252 4.38 21.49 25.66
C ASN A 252 3.66 20.18 25.26
N HIS A 253 4.19 19.43 24.29
CA HIS A 253 3.57 18.21 23.77
C HIS A 253 2.21 18.44 23.11
N GLN A 254 1.98 19.64 22.55
CA GLN A 254 0.76 19.99 21.84
C GLN A 254 0.97 20.05 20.33
N LEU A 255 -0.07 19.66 19.59
CA LEU A 255 -0.08 19.72 18.13
C LEU A 255 -0.21 21.17 17.67
N GLN A 256 0.76 21.63 16.88
CA GLN A 256 0.69 22.91 16.16
C GLN A 256 0.68 22.65 14.65
N THR A 257 0.07 23.56 13.91
CA THR A 257 -0.06 23.49 12.45
C THR A 257 0.67 24.64 11.79
N ILE A 258 1.55 24.35 10.83
CA ILE A 258 2.20 25.35 9.98
C ILE A 258 1.52 25.33 8.62
N SER A 259 1.03 26.49 8.16
CA SER A 259 0.33 26.62 6.87
C SER A 259 0.93 27.68 5.94
N GLU A 260 1.84 28.51 6.46
CA GLU A 260 2.48 29.59 5.68
C GLU A 260 3.36 29.01 4.56
N PRO A 261 3.11 29.32 3.27
CA PRO A 261 3.84 28.72 2.15
C PRO A 261 5.35 28.91 2.19
N GLU A 262 5.80 30.10 2.60
CA GLU A 262 7.23 30.43 2.72
C GLU A 262 7.92 29.56 3.78
N GLU A 263 7.27 29.35 4.93
CA GLU A 263 7.82 28.53 6.01
C GLU A 263 7.76 27.05 5.64
N LEU A 264 6.68 26.57 5.02
CA LEU A 264 6.59 25.19 4.50
C LEU A 264 7.71 24.88 3.51
N GLU A 265 7.98 25.80 2.56
CA GLU A 265 9.04 25.60 1.59
C GLU A 265 10.43 25.67 2.23
N LYS A 266 10.64 26.60 3.17
CA LYS A 266 11.89 26.67 3.94
C LYS A 266 12.14 25.39 4.72
N ARG A 267 11.14 24.83 5.40
CA ARG A 267 11.23 23.58 6.15
C ARG A 267 11.55 22.40 5.24
N ALA A 268 10.87 22.30 4.10
CA ALA A 268 11.10 21.24 3.13
C ALA A 268 12.49 21.32 2.47
N ALA A 269 12.97 22.54 2.16
CA ALA A 269 14.27 22.77 1.52
C ALA A 269 15.45 22.51 2.47
N HIS A 270 15.29 22.80 3.77
CA HIS A 270 16.36 22.67 4.75
C HIS A 270 16.27 21.38 5.59
N GLY A 271 15.16 20.65 5.52
CA GLY A 271 14.90 19.47 6.36
C GLY A 271 14.82 19.85 7.84
N LEU A 272 13.90 20.77 8.18
CA LEU A 272 13.74 21.30 9.54
C LEU A 272 12.81 20.46 10.43
N ASN A 273 12.57 19.19 10.06
CA ASN A 273 11.91 18.23 10.93
C ASN A 273 12.77 17.92 12.16
N THR A 274 12.13 17.86 13.32
CA THR A 274 12.78 17.60 14.61
C THR A 274 12.93 16.11 14.90
N CYS A 275 12.18 15.26 14.19
CA CYS A 275 12.20 13.81 14.32
C CYS A 275 12.09 13.15 12.93
N SER A 276 12.26 11.82 12.87
CA SER A 276 12.23 11.07 11.61
C SER A 276 10.81 10.84 11.05
N VAL A 277 9.77 11.30 11.74
CA VAL A 277 8.38 11.29 11.26
C VAL A 277 7.96 12.71 10.94
N VAL A 278 7.25 12.86 9.83
CA VAL A 278 6.61 14.10 9.42
C VAL A 278 5.15 13.81 9.11
N ALA A 279 4.28 14.76 9.41
CA ALA A 279 2.85 14.61 9.19
C ALA A 279 2.24 15.89 8.62
N TRP A 280 1.20 15.72 7.81
CA TRP A 280 0.46 16.81 7.19
C TRP A 280 -1.03 16.55 7.25
N LEU A 281 -1.79 17.62 7.43
CA LEU A 281 -3.19 17.66 7.02
C LEU A 281 -3.23 18.18 5.58
N VAL A 282 -3.68 17.32 4.67
CA VAL A 282 -3.70 17.60 3.23
C VAL A 282 -5.15 17.75 2.80
N LYS A 283 -5.46 18.85 2.12
CA LYS A 283 -6.73 19.06 1.45
C LYS A 283 -6.49 19.17 -0.06
N LEU A 284 -6.95 18.17 -0.77
CA LEU A 284 -6.83 18.04 -2.22
C LEU A 284 -8.15 18.48 -2.87
N LYS A 285 -8.09 19.55 -3.66
CA LYS A 285 -9.22 20.06 -4.44
C LYS A 285 -9.42 19.14 -5.64
N THR A 286 -10.51 18.39 -5.60
CA THR A 286 -11.02 17.58 -6.72
C THR A 286 -12.49 17.96 -6.93
N GLU A 287 -13.25 17.24 -7.78
CA GLU A 287 -14.70 17.47 -7.89
C GLU A 287 -15.42 17.49 -6.53
N ASN A 288 -14.91 16.71 -5.57
CA ASN A 288 -15.27 16.79 -4.16
C ASN A 288 -13.98 17.03 -3.38
N ASP A 289 -13.75 18.22 -2.82
CA ASP A 289 -12.61 18.49 -1.93
C ASP A 289 -12.38 17.32 -0.95
N ARG A 290 -11.15 16.78 -0.92
CA ARG A 290 -10.79 15.64 -0.06
C ARG A 290 -9.75 16.04 0.95
N GLU A 291 -10.05 15.84 2.22
CA GLU A 291 -9.12 16.06 3.33
C GLU A 291 -8.62 14.70 3.84
N PHE A 292 -7.32 14.57 4.10
CA PHE A 292 -6.72 13.37 4.70
C PHE A 292 -5.47 13.73 5.51
N VAL A 293 -5.11 12.88 6.46
CA VAL A 293 -3.83 12.99 7.19
C VAL A 293 -2.79 12.14 6.48
N LEU A 294 -1.68 12.75 6.09
CA LEU A 294 -0.51 12.09 5.51
C LEU A 294 0.58 12.01 6.58
N ILE A 295 1.03 10.82 6.92
CA ILE A 295 2.16 10.59 7.84
C ILE A 295 3.25 9.90 7.05
N GLY A 296 4.51 10.27 7.24
CA GLY A 296 5.61 9.66 6.51
C GLY A 296 6.92 9.64 7.27
N ASN A 297 7.74 8.65 6.97
CA ASN A 297 9.09 8.54 7.51
C ASN A 297 10.10 9.29 6.64
N ASP A 298 10.93 10.12 7.27
CA ASP A 298 12.13 10.70 6.69
C ASP A 298 13.32 9.74 6.86
N VAL A 299 13.57 8.89 5.86
CA VAL A 299 14.72 7.99 5.84
C VAL A 299 16.06 8.72 5.94
N THR A 300 16.09 10.01 5.57
CA THR A 300 17.29 10.84 5.60
C THR A 300 17.62 11.38 6.99
N TYR A 301 16.73 11.15 7.97
CA TYR A 301 16.92 11.48 9.37
C TYR A 301 17.00 10.18 10.16
N GLN A 302 18.19 9.83 10.66
CA GLN A 302 18.42 8.63 11.48
C GLN A 302 17.79 7.35 10.89
N VAL A 303 17.91 7.18 9.56
CA VAL A 303 17.42 6.02 8.80
C VAL A 303 15.92 5.77 8.99
N GLY A 304 15.14 6.82 9.27
CA GLY A 304 13.70 6.71 9.51
C GLY A 304 13.34 5.92 10.78
N SER A 305 14.27 5.77 11.73
CA SER A 305 14.05 5.00 12.95
C SER A 305 13.05 5.68 13.90
N PHE A 306 12.20 4.86 14.54
CA PHE A 306 11.19 5.34 15.48
C PHE A 306 11.73 5.44 16.91
N ALA A 307 11.68 6.63 17.48
CA ALA A 307 11.83 6.85 18.91
C ALA A 307 10.60 7.57 19.49
N GLN A 308 10.62 7.89 20.78
CA GLN A 308 9.51 8.54 21.49
C GLN A 308 8.91 9.76 20.74
N PRO A 309 9.71 10.73 20.24
CA PRO A 309 9.16 11.87 19.50
C PRO A 309 8.40 11.47 18.22
N GLU A 310 8.92 10.48 17.49
CA GLU A 310 8.28 9.95 16.29
C GLU A 310 6.96 9.24 16.60
N HIS A 311 6.94 8.43 17.68
CA HIS A 311 5.73 7.75 18.12
C HIS A 311 4.64 8.75 18.52
N GLU A 312 5.02 9.80 19.24
CA GLU A 312 4.11 10.83 19.71
C GLU A 312 3.44 11.58 18.54
N LEU A 313 4.23 12.02 17.55
CA LEU A 313 3.70 12.71 16.37
C LEU A 313 2.79 11.79 15.55
N PHE A 314 3.19 10.54 15.36
CA PHE A 314 2.37 9.56 14.68
C PHE A 314 1.02 9.33 15.39
N GLU A 315 1.05 9.15 16.71
CA GLU A 315 -0.14 8.89 17.50
C GLU A 315 -1.11 10.07 17.47
N ILE A 316 -0.62 11.30 17.70
CA ILE A 316 -1.45 12.50 17.69
C ILE A 316 -2.02 12.77 16.29
N ALA A 317 -1.22 12.64 15.23
CA ALA A 317 -1.70 12.80 13.86
C ALA A 317 -2.75 11.74 13.49
N SER A 318 -2.57 10.49 13.93
CA SER A 318 -3.55 9.41 13.72
C SER A 318 -4.85 9.65 14.49
N LYS A 319 -4.79 10.18 15.72
CA LYS A 319 -5.97 10.59 16.50
C LYS A 319 -6.71 11.74 15.82
N LEU A 320 -6.01 12.74 15.31
CA LEU A 320 -6.60 13.85 14.55
C LEU A 320 -7.41 13.33 13.34
N ALA A 321 -6.86 12.35 12.59
CA ALA A 321 -7.57 11.74 11.46
C ALA A 321 -8.90 11.09 11.90
N ARG A 322 -8.89 10.38 13.04
CA ARG A 322 -10.09 9.75 13.62
C ARG A 322 -11.11 10.74 14.15
N GLU A 323 -10.67 11.82 14.79
CA GLU A 323 -11.53 12.88 15.30
C GLU A 323 -12.23 13.60 14.14
N LYS A 324 -11.48 13.93 13.08
CA LYS A 324 -12.02 14.53 11.85
C LYS A 324 -12.81 13.57 10.97
N LYS A 325 -12.73 12.25 11.22
CA LYS A 325 -13.33 11.18 10.40
C LYS A 325 -12.89 11.23 8.94
N ILE A 326 -11.59 11.45 8.75
CA ILE A 326 -10.92 11.53 7.45
C ILE A 326 -9.91 10.39 7.28
N PRO A 327 -9.56 10.01 6.04
CA PRO A 327 -8.57 8.97 5.78
C PRO A 327 -7.19 9.31 6.37
N ARG A 328 -6.45 8.26 6.74
CA ARG A 328 -5.04 8.35 7.15
C ARG A 328 -4.17 7.55 6.18
N ILE A 329 -3.21 8.21 5.55
CA ILE A 329 -2.24 7.61 4.64
C ILE A 329 -0.87 7.60 5.32
N ASN A 330 -0.26 6.43 5.46
CA ASN A 330 1.08 6.26 6.00
C ASN A 330 2.07 5.93 4.88
N ILE A 331 3.14 6.71 4.77
CA ILE A 331 4.27 6.51 3.84
C ILE A 331 5.41 5.84 4.64
N SER A 332 5.54 4.54 4.45
CA SER A 332 6.42 3.68 5.25
C SER A 332 7.77 3.48 4.56
N CYS A 333 8.80 4.13 5.12
CA CYS A 333 10.21 3.93 4.78
C CYS A 333 11.05 4.06 6.05
N ASN A 334 11.20 2.97 6.81
CA ASN A 334 11.82 3.00 8.13
C ASN A 334 12.66 1.76 8.41
N SER A 335 13.44 1.82 9.49
CA SER A 335 14.30 0.75 10.02
C SER A 335 13.75 0.14 11.32
N GLY A 336 12.48 0.40 11.65
CA GLY A 336 11.85 -0.03 12.91
C GLY A 336 12.20 0.85 14.11
N ALA A 337 12.11 0.28 15.30
CA ALA A 337 12.40 0.99 16.56
C ALA A 337 13.89 1.34 16.64
N ARG A 338 14.19 2.55 17.11
CA ARG A 338 15.57 3.00 17.30
C ARG A 338 16.25 2.15 18.36
N ILE A 339 17.42 1.64 17.99
CA ILE A 339 18.30 0.88 18.86
C ILE A 339 19.59 1.66 19.12
N GLY A 340 20.17 1.46 20.29
CA GLY A 340 21.46 2.06 20.62
C GLY A 340 22.02 1.56 21.94
N LEU A 341 23.24 1.99 22.23
CA LEU A 341 23.92 1.79 23.51
C LEU A 341 24.28 3.16 24.07
N ALA A 342 24.30 3.30 25.39
CA ALA A 342 24.70 4.53 26.07
C ALA A 342 26.18 4.83 25.78
N ARG A 343 26.47 5.76 24.86
CA ARG A 343 27.83 6.05 24.39
C ARG A 343 28.73 6.54 25.51
N ASP A 344 28.24 7.45 26.35
CA ASP A 344 28.98 8.00 27.49
C ASP A 344 29.53 6.91 28.43
N VAL A 345 28.80 5.80 28.54
CA VAL A 345 29.13 4.63 29.36
C VAL A 345 30.06 3.68 28.59
N LEU A 346 29.77 3.44 27.31
CA LEU A 346 30.55 2.57 26.44
C LEU A 346 32.00 3.06 26.28
N ASP A 347 32.20 4.38 26.14
CA ASP A 347 33.51 4.99 25.90
C ASP A 347 34.49 4.82 27.07
N ILE A 348 33.98 4.58 28.28
CA ILE A 348 34.77 4.42 29.52
C ILE A 348 34.60 3.04 30.17
N LEU A 349 33.92 2.12 29.50
CA LEU A 349 33.62 0.79 30.00
C LEU A 349 34.91 -0.03 30.20
N LYS A 350 35.06 -0.66 31.37
CA LYS A 350 36.16 -1.57 31.66
C LYS A 350 35.67 -2.96 32.05
N VAL A 351 36.52 -3.95 31.82
CA VAL A 351 36.25 -5.36 32.11
C VAL A 351 37.21 -5.85 33.18
N LYS A 352 36.70 -6.42 34.26
CA LYS A 352 37.51 -7.11 35.26
C LYS A 352 37.72 -8.55 34.82
N LEU A 353 38.95 -8.91 34.46
CA LEU A 353 39.28 -10.29 34.10
C LEU A 353 39.48 -11.17 35.34
N LYS A 354 39.09 -12.44 35.22
CA LYS A 354 39.43 -13.46 36.20
C LYS A 354 40.93 -13.78 36.13
N PRO A 355 41.51 -14.39 37.18
CA PRO A 355 42.93 -14.77 37.20
C PRO A 355 43.38 -15.68 36.05
N ASN A 356 42.44 -16.36 35.38
CA ASN A 356 42.71 -17.23 34.24
C ASN A 356 42.99 -16.46 32.92
N GLY A 357 42.72 -15.15 32.87
CA GLY A 357 43.06 -14.26 31.77
C GLY A 357 42.19 -14.36 30.51
N HIS A 358 41.20 -15.26 30.48
CA HIS A 358 40.29 -15.45 29.33
C HIS A 358 38.81 -15.32 29.70
N ASP A 359 38.47 -15.37 30.98
CA ASP A 359 37.13 -15.07 31.47
C ASP A 359 37.09 -13.69 32.15
N PHE A 360 35.90 -13.10 32.19
CA PHE A 360 35.64 -11.90 32.98
C PHE A 360 34.80 -12.21 34.22
N ASP A 361 34.95 -11.37 35.23
CA ASP A 361 34.20 -11.42 36.48
C ASP A 361 33.03 -10.41 36.43
N TYR A 362 33.31 -9.14 36.15
CA TYR A 362 32.30 -8.09 36.00
C TYR A 362 32.76 -6.92 35.12
N LEU A 363 31.79 -6.13 34.68
CA LEU A 363 32.01 -4.84 34.02
C LEU A 363 32.05 -3.73 35.07
N TYR A 364 32.94 -2.76 34.93
CA TYR A 364 33.07 -1.66 35.87
C TYR A 364 33.48 -0.36 35.19
N ILE A 365 33.33 0.73 35.96
CA ILE A 365 33.80 2.07 35.61
C ILE A 365 34.60 2.62 36.78
N ASP A 366 35.58 3.48 36.53
CA ASP A 366 36.34 4.12 37.60
C ASP A 366 35.46 5.08 38.41
N SER A 367 35.67 5.12 39.73
CA SER A 367 34.90 5.99 40.63
C SER A 367 35.08 7.49 40.36
N SER A 368 36.11 7.89 39.61
CA SER A 368 36.30 9.28 39.17
C SER A 368 35.20 9.77 38.23
N GLU A 369 34.60 8.87 37.45
CA GLU A 369 33.55 9.21 36.47
C GLU A 369 32.15 9.27 37.09
N LYS A 370 32.04 9.01 38.40
CA LYS A 370 30.78 8.94 39.14
C LYS A 370 29.95 10.22 39.02
N GLU A 371 30.58 11.39 39.09
CA GLU A 371 29.89 12.67 38.95
C GLU A 371 29.34 12.88 37.53
N ARG A 372 30.02 12.36 36.50
CA ARG A 372 29.64 12.54 35.09
C ARG A 372 28.50 11.62 34.65
N ILE A 373 28.57 10.34 35.03
CA ILE A 373 27.67 9.30 34.49
C ILE A 373 26.86 8.54 35.55
N GLY A 374 27.00 8.88 36.84
CA GLY A 374 26.34 8.16 37.94
C GLY A 374 24.82 8.04 37.77
N ASP A 375 24.17 9.08 37.23
CA ASP A 375 22.73 9.06 36.96
C ASP A 375 22.32 8.17 35.77
N GLN A 376 23.27 7.78 34.92
CA GLN A 376 23.05 6.94 33.75
C GLN A 376 23.28 5.44 34.05
N ILE A 377 23.76 5.07 35.24
CA ILE A 377 24.08 3.69 35.61
C ILE A 377 23.47 3.29 36.96
N VAL A 378 23.41 1.98 37.21
CA VAL A 378 23.12 1.36 38.52
C VAL A 378 24.34 0.51 38.86
N TYR A 379 24.94 0.70 40.03
CA TYR A 379 26.24 0.11 40.36
C TYR A 379 26.37 -0.28 41.84
N GLU A 380 27.30 -1.22 42.09
CA GLU A 380 27.81 -1.55 43.42
C GLU A 380 29.22 -0.94 43.57
N GLN A 381 29.49 -0.30 44.71
CA GLN A 381 30.80 0.31 44.97
C GLN A 381 31.79 -0.74 45.47
N HIS A 382 32.87 -0.97 44.71
CA HIS A 382 33.96 -1.89 45.06
C HIS A 382 35.30 -1.12 45.10
N GLY A 383 35.59 -0.48 46.23
CA GLY A 383 36.79 0.37 46.37
C GLY A 383 36.72 1.54 45.39
N ASN A 384 37.67 1.61 44.44
CA ASN A 384 37.70 2.61 43.38
C ASN A 384 36.95 2.19 42.11
N GLU A 385 36.33 1.01 42.09
CA GLU A 385 35.57 0.49 40.95
C GLU A 385 34.06 0.62 41.21
N LEU A 386 33.33 1.11 40.22
CA LEU A 386 31.87 1.10 40.16
C LEU A 386 31.46 -0.13 39.34
N LYS A 387 31.16 -1.23 40.01
CA LYS A 387 30.71 -2.46 39.34
C LYS A 387 29.32 -2.23 38.77
N LEU A 388 29.16 -2.37 37.46
CA LEU A 388 27.89 -2.14 36.77
C LEU A 388 26.89 -3.26 37.04
N ILE A 389 25.72 -2.90 37.56
CA ILE A 389 24.53 -3.78 37.65
C ILE A 389 23.64 -3.57 36.42
N ALA A 390 23.38 -2.31 36.05
CA ALA A 390 22.55 -1.96 34.91
C ALA A 390 22.95 -0.60 34.32
N VAL A 391 22.62 -0.38 33.05
CA VAL A 391 22.82 0.88 32.36
C VAL A 391 21.44 1.45 32.00
N LYS A 392 21.16 2.67 32.47
CA LYS A 392 19.95 3.43 32.14
C LYS A 392 20.14 4.26 30.88
N GLY A 393 21.32 4.83 30.67
CA GLY A 393 21.58 5.82 29.62
C GLY A 393 20.93 7.19 29.93
N LYS A 394 21.02 8.14 29.00
CA LYS A 394 20.33 9.43 29.15
C LYS A 394 18.84 9.29 28.87
N LYS A 395 18.01 10.05 29.58
CA LYS A 395 16.54 10.03 29.42
C LYS A 395 16.06 10.35 28.00
N ASN A 396 16.83 11.12 27.23
CA ASN A 396 16.50 11.58 25.88
C ASN A 396 17.31 10.88 24.78
N GLU A 397 18.05 9.82 25.10
CA GLU A 397 18.76 9.04 24.08
C GLU A 397 17.82 8.14 23.27
N PHE A 398 16.71 7.69 23.90
CA PHE A 398 15.67 6.85 23.28
C PHE A 398 16.25 5.67 22.49
N ILE A 399 16.85 4.72 23.20
CA ILE A 399 17.63 3.61 22.63
C ILE A 399 17.11 2.23 23.05
N GLY A 400 16.10 2.16 23.91
CA GLY A 400 15.66 0.93 24.55
C GLY A 400 14.14 0.74 24.62
N VAL A 401 13.68 0.22 25.77
CA VAL A 401 12.30 -0.25 25.99
C VAL A 401 11.24 0.86 25.90
N GLU A 402 11.63 2.11 26.10
CA GLU A 402 10.81 3.29 25.86
C GLU A 402 10.33 3.34 24.41
N ASN A 403 11.14 2.93 23.44
CA ASN A 403 10.72 2.88 22.04
C ASN A 403 9.73 1.73 21.78
N LEU A 404 9.88 0.60 22.48
CA LEU A 404 8.93 -0.51 22.40
C LEU A 404 7.55 -0.13 22.98
N MET A 405 7.53 0.64 24.07
CA MET A 405 6.31 1.21 24.62
C MET A 405 5.61 2.12 23.60
N GLY A 406 6.36 3.02 22.96
CA GLY A 406 5.83 3.89 21.91
C GLY A 406 5.35 3.11 20.68
N SER A 407 6.07 2.07 20.26
CA SER A 407 5.67 1.16 19.18
C SER A 407 4.35 0.45 19.50
N GLY A 408 4.16 0.01 20.75
CA GLY A 408 2.89 -0.55 21.23
C GLY A 408 1.74 0.47 21.18
N ALA A 409 2.00 1.73 21.55
CA ALA A 409 1.01 2.80 21.52
C ALA A 409 0.52 3.08 20.08
N ILE A 410 1.43 3.26 19.12
CA ILE A 410 1.05 3.49 17.71
C ILE A 410 0.40 2.26 17.06
N GLY A 411 0.76 1.05 17.49
CA GLY A 411 0.11 -0.19 17.04
C GLY A 411 -1.33 -0.28 17.53
N GLY A 412 -1.57 0.04 18.81
CA GLY A 412 -2.90 0.14 19.39
C GLY A 412 -3.75 1.23 18.73
N GLU A 413 -3.16 2.41 18.51
CA GLU A 413 -3.85 3.52 17.82
C GLU A 413 -4.16 3.16 16.36
N THR A 414 -3.23 2.54 15.63
CA THR A 414 -3.48 2.07 14.26
C THR A 414 -4.59 1.03 14.19
N SER A 415 -4.66 0.10 15.15
CA SER A 415 -5.77 -0.87 15.24
C SER A 415 -7.13 -0.19 15.45
N ARG A 416 -7.18 0.85 16.29
CA ARG A 416 -8.39 1.65 16.51
C ARG A 416 -8.74 2.47 15.27
N ALA A 417 -7.76 3.12 14.65
CA ALA A 417 -7.91 3.88 13.42
C ALA A 417 -8.45 3.00 12.30
N TYR A 418 -7.91 1.80 12.10
CA TYR A 418 -8.41 0.86 11.10
C TYR A 418 -9.89 0.52 11.29
N ARG A 419 -10.37 0.34 12.52
CA ARG A 419 -11.80 0.07 12.77
C ARG A 419 -12.69 1.30 12.53
N GLU A 420 -12.12 2.50 12.62
CA GLU A 420 -12.89 3.73 12.63
C GLU A 420 -12.82 4.54 11.35
N ILE A 421 -11.69 4.54 10.61
CA ILE A 421 -11.36 5.36 9.44
C ILE A 421 -10.66 4.57 8.33
N PRO A 422 -10.76 5.00 7.05
CA PRO A 422 -9.95 4.41 5.99
C PRO A 422 -8.46 4.65 6.27
N THR A 423 -7.70 3.57 6.37
CA THR A 423 -6.26 3.62 6.59
C THR A 423 -5.52 2.98 5.44
N TYR A 424 -4.58 3.70 4.83
CA TYR A 424 -3.70 3.18 3.80
C TYR A 424 -2.25 3.20 4.29
N CYS A 425 -1.50 2.16 3.93
CA CYS A 425 -0.06 2.11 4.14
C CYS A 425 0.60 1.91 2.79
N TYR A 426 1.50 2.82 2.44
CA TYR A 426 2.31 2.74 1.26
C TYR A 426 3.75 2.45 1.67
N VAL A 427 4.22 1.24 1.35
CA VAL A 427 5.62 0.87 1.50
C VAL A 427 6.36 1.41 0.30
N THR A 428 7.20 2.41 0.52
CA THR A 428 7.80 3.21 -0.57
C THR A 428 8.78 2.41 -1.41
N GLY A 429 8.66 2.59 -2.72
CA GLY A 429 9.41 2.00 -3.85
C GLY A 429 8.78 2.57 -5.14
N ARG A 430 9.26 2.22 -6.34
CA ARG A 430 8.80 2.90 -7.60
C ARG A 430 7.26 2.92 -7.80
N SER A 431 6.73 4.12 -8.09
CA SER A 431 5.48 4.43 -8.83
C SER A 431 4.17 3.75 -8.37
N VAL A 432 3.63 4.19 -7.22
CA VAL A 432 2.30 3.74 -6.69
C VAL A 432 1.38 4.88 -6.23
N VAL A 433 1.85 6.14 -6.18
CA VAL A 433 1.02 7.29 -5.75
C VAL A 433 -0.24 7.45 -6.63
N GLU A 434 -0.14 7.10 -7.91
CA GLU A 434 -1.29 7.05 -8.84
C GLU A 434 -2.42 6.15 -8.34
N LYS A 435 -2.09 4.96 -7.80
CA LYS A 435 -3.09 4.01 -7.27
C LYS A 435 -3.78 4.57 -6.03
N LEU A 436 -3.04 5.25 -5.14
CA LEU A 436 -3.61 5.86 -3.94
C LEU A 436 -4.60 6.97 -4.32
N VAL A 437 -4.23 7.87 -5.23
CA VAL A 437 -5.14 8.93 -5.70
C VAL A 437 -6.40 8.33 -6.33
N LYS A 438 -6.27 7.27 -7.14
CA LYS A 438 -7.42 6.54 -7.68
C LYS A 438 -8.29 5.96 -6.58
N TRP A 439 -7.74 5.33 -5.54
CA TRP A 439 -8.50 4.80 -4.41
C TRP A 439 -9.24 5.88 -3.62
N LEU A 440 -8.60 7.02 -3.37
CA LEU A 440 -9.22 8.14 -2.67
C LEU A 440 -10.48 8.66 -3.37
N ARG A 441 -10.58 8.53 -4.71
CA ARG A 441 -11.78 8.93 -5.47
C ARG A 441 -13.03 8.13 -5.09
N TYR A 442 -12.86 6.88 -4.65
CA TYR A 442 -13.98 6.01 -4.26
C TYR A 442 -14.49 6.29 -2.85
N LEU A 443 -13.71 6.94 -2.00
CA LEU A 443 -14.07 7.16 -0.60
C LEU A 443 -15.10 8.29 -0.42
N PRO A 444 -15.88 8.28 0.68
CA PRO A 444 -16.65 9.44 1.10
C PRO A 444 -15.71 10.59 1.53
N VAL A 445 -16.19 11.84 1.44
CA VAL A 445 -15.41 13.05 1.83
C VAL A 445 -15.14 13.07 3.32
N LYS A 446 -16.13 12.68 4.13
CA LYS A 446 -15.98 12.34 5.53
C LYS A 446 -16.72 11.03 5.78
N GLN A 447 -16.16 10.20 6.62
CA GLN A 447 -16.74 8.90 6.87
C GLN A 447 -18.10 9.01 7.57
N LYS A 448 -19.03 8.12 7.19
CA LYS A 448 -20.47 8.20 7.51
C LYS A 448 -21.23 9.37 6.88
N MET A 449 -20.58 10.20 6.06
CA MET A 449 -21.22 11.13 5.13
C MET A 449 -20.86 10.70 3.71
N PHE A 450 -21.53 9.67 3.21
CA PHE A 450 -21.55 9.43 1.78
C PHE A 450 -22.24 10.62 1.11
N PRO A 451 -21.86 11.08 -0.10
CA PRO A 451 -22.55 12.17 -0.77
C PRO A 451 -23.97 11.73 -1.18
N PHE A 452 -24.88 11.77 -0.22
CA PHE A 452 -26.32 11.51 -0.33
C PHE A 452 -26.94 12.24 -1.52
N PHE A 453 -26.44 13.44 -1.83
CA PHE A 453 -26.87 14.27 -2.96
C PHE A 453 -26.54 13.66 -4.33
N LYS A 454 -25.43 12.91 -4.50
CA LYS A 454 -25.12 12.22 -5.76
C LYS A 454 -26.13 11.14 -6.12
N CYS A 455 -26.79 10.55 -5.11
CA CYS A 455 -27.91 9.65 -5.32
C CYS A 455 -29.15 10.37 -5.87
N PHE A 456 -29.28 11.69 -5.80
CA PHE A 456 -30.43 12.42 -6.38
C PHE A 456 -30.14 13.07 -7.73
N GLU A 457 -28.86 13.17 -8.12
CA GLU A 457 -28.38 14.04 -9.21
C GLU A 457 -27.85 13.30 -10.45
N THR A 458 -27.54 12.00 -10.37
CA THR A 458 -26.90 11.28 -11.49
C THR A 458 -27.86 11.02 -12.65
N THR A 459 -27.66 11.72 -13.77
CA THR A 459 -28.09 11.29 -15.10
C THR A 459 -27.26 10.08 -15.53
N PRO A 460 -27.84 9.11 -16.27
CA PRO A 460 -27.09 7.96 -16.77
C PRO A 460 -26.11 8.41 -17.85
N GLU A 461 -24.89 8.79 -17.45
CA GLU A 461 -23.76 8.97 -18.37
C GLU A 461 -23.08 7.62 -18.63
N ASP A 462 -22.49 7.49 -19.84
CA ASP A 462 -21.71 6.32 -20.24
C ASP A 462 -20.54 6.10 -19.27
N VAL A 463 -20.57 4.94 -18.61
CA VAL A 463 -19.60 4.61 -17.56
C VAL A 463 -18.35 3.99 -18.14
N LYS A 464 -17.20 4.58 -17.78
CA LYS A 464 -15.91 3.91 -17.83
C LYS A 464 -15.76 3.03 -16.58
N LEU A 465 -15.64 1.71 -16.77
CA LEU A 465 -15.11 0.82 -15.72
C LEU A 465 -13.64 1.18 -15.52
N GLU A 466 -13.35 2.09 -14.59
CA GLU A 466 -12.00 2.23 -14.04
C GLU A 466 -11.80 1.12 -13.00
N ASP A 467 -11.59 -0.11 -13.48
CA ASP A 467 -11.41 -1.27 -12.61
C ASP A 467 -10.11 -1.12 -11.81
N VAL A 468 -10.23 -0.95 -10.49
CA VAL A 468 -9.09 -1.05 -9.59
C VAL A 468 -9.17 -2.34 -8.80
N GLU A 469 -8.63 -3.39 -9.41
CA GLU A 469 -8.50 -4.70 -8.76
C GLU A 469 -7.48 -4.63 -7.61
N ILE A 470 -7.83 -5.29 -6.50
CA ILE A 470 -7.04 -5.35 -5.27
C ILE A 470 -6.61 -6.81 -5.08
N CYS A 471 -5.36 -7.02 -4.66
CA CYS A 471 -4.80 -8.35 -4.40
C CYS A 471 -4.90 -9.30 -5.62
N THR A 472 -4.62 -8.80 -6.82
CA THR A 472 -4.76 -9.52 -8.10
C THR A 472 -4.01 -10.86 -8.13
N SER A 473 -2.80 -10.90 -7.57
CA SER A 473 -1.92 -12.08 -7.58
C SER A 473 -2.24 -13.12 -6.50
N TRP A 474 -3.07 -12.77 -5.51
CA TRP A 474 -3.38 -13.65 -4.38
C TRP A 474 -4.83 -14.13 -4.44
N ALA A 475 -5.01 -15.44 -4.22
CA ALA A 475 -6.30 -16.13 -4.19
C ALA A 475 -7.19 -15.86 -5.42
N ALA A 476 -6.63 -16.08 -6.62
CA ALA A 476 -7.22 -15.76 -7.93
C ALA A 476 -8.59 -16.40 -8.23
N SER A 477 -9.06 -17.36 -7.42
CA SER A 477 -10.46 -17.84 -7.48
C SER A 477 -11.49 -16.75 -7.21
N ILE A 478 -11.10 -15.66 -6.53
CA ILE A 478 -11.95 -14.52 -6.20
C ILE A 478 -11.25 -13.25 -6.66
N VAL A 479 -11.97 -12.46 -7.45
CA VAL A 479 -11.59 -11.14 -7.91
C VAL A 479 -12.25 -10.11 -7.01
N THR A 480 -11.48 -9.14 -6.52
CA THR A 480 -11.95 -8.10 -5.62
C THR A 480 -11.48 -6.74 -6.13
N GLY A 481 -12.35 -5.74 -6.13
CA GLY A 481 -11.97 -4.42 -6.61
C GLY A 481 -13.00 -3.34 -6.29
N ARG A 482 -12.66 -2.11 -6.66
CA ARG A 482 -13.59 -0.96 -6.63
C ARG A 482 -13.99 -0.64 -8.05
N ALA A 483 -15.28 -0.35 -8.25
CA ALA A 483 -15.85 0.02 -9.54
C ALA A 483 -16.87 1.15 -9.37
N THR A 484 -17.37 1.68 -10.48
CA THR A 484 -18.49 2.64 -10.48
C THR A 484 -19.69 2.09 -11.24
N LEU A 485 -20.88 2.29 -10.70
CA LEU A 485 -22.16 1.91 -11.29
C LEU A 485 -23.00 3.17 -11.50
N ASN A 486 -23.08 3.66 -12.74
CA ASN A 486 -23.68 4.95 -13.11
C ASN A 486 -23.24 6.10 -12.17
N GLY A 487 -21.93 6.22 -11.96
CA GLY A 487 -21.33 7.24 -11.08
C GLY A 487 -21.36 6.92 -9.57
N LEU A 488 -22.04 5.84 -9.15
CA LEU A 488 -22.02 5.38 -7.76
C LEU A 488 -20.78 4.48 -7.51
N PRO A 489 -19.84 4.82 -6.62
CA PRO A 489 -18.74 3.93 -6.28
C PRO A 489 -19.26 2.71 -5.52
N VAL A 490 -18.82 1.52 -5.92
CA VAL A 490 -19.20 0.24 -5.33
C VAL A 490 -17.97 -0.64 -5.11
N GLY A 491 -17.98 -1.43 -4.04
CA GLY A 491 -17.07 -2.58 -3.89
C GLY A 491 -17.59 -3.76 -4.70
N VAL A 492 -16.71 -4.48 -5.39
CA VAL A 492 -17.06 -5.64 -6.21
C VAL A 492 -16.27 -6.85 -5.75
N ILE A 493 -16.97 -7.97 -5.56
CA ILE A 493 -16.38 -9.29 -5.33
C ILE A 493 -16.98 -10.23 -6.38
N ALA A 494 -16.14 -10.89 -7.17
CA ALA A 494 -16.60 -11.78 -8.23
C ALA A 494 -15.86 -13.13 -8.17
N SER A 495 -16.61 -14.21 -8.38
CA SER A 495 -16.02 -15.55 -8.50
C SER A 495 -15.40 -15.78 -9.88
N GLN A 496 -14.18 -16.30 -9.91
CA GLN A 496 -13.52 -16.71 -11.15
C GLN A 496 -14.02 -18.10 -11.59
N TRP A 497 -14.36 -18.22 -12.88
CA TRP A 497 -14.94 -19.44 -13.43
C TRP A 497 -13.90 -20.43 -13.92
N LYS A 498 -12.80 -19.91 -14.45
CA LYS A 498 -11.71 -20.72 -14.98
C LYS A 498 -10.90 -21.31 -13.83
N SER A 499 -10.49 -22.56 -13.99
CA SER A 499 -9.45 -23.14 -13.15
C SER A 499 -8.14 -22.37 -13.33
N TYR A 500 -7.33 -22.33 -12.30
CA TYR A 500 -6.03 -21.67 -12.30
C TYR A 500 -5.00 -22.51 -11.56
N GLU A 501 -3.73 -22.23 -11.79
CA GLU A 501 -2.63 -22.91 -11.12
C GLU A 501 -2.10 -22.04 -9.98
N LYS A 502 -2.02 -22.63 -8.79
CA LYS A 502 -1.37 -22.02 -7.63
C LYS A 502 0.07 -22.52 -7.57
N ARG A 503 1.02 -21.62 -7.80
CA ARG A 503 2.45 -21.85 -7.62
C ARG A 503 2.82 -21.55 -6.17
N GLN A 504 3.27 -22.55 -5.43
CA GLN A 504 3.85 -22.38 -4.10
C GLN A 504 5.36 -22.56 -4.20
N LEU A 505 6.10 -21.50 -3.85
CA LEU A 505 7.56 -21.49 -3.90
C LEU A 505 8.15 -22.44 -2.85
N ALA A 506 9.34 -22.96 -3.16
CA ALA A 506 10.13 -23.73 -2.20
C ALA A 506 10.58 -22.83 -1.03
N ASP A 507 10.56 -23.38 0.17
CA ASP A 507 11.14 -22.76 1.35
C ASP A 507 12.65 -23.02 1.38
N GLU A 508 13.45 -21.97 1.19
CA GLU A 508 14.91 -22.03 1.18
C GLU A 508 15.49 -22.51 2.53
N SER A 509 14.75 -22.38 3.62
CA SER A 509 15.19 -22.84 4.94
C SER A 509 15.06 -24.35 5.14
N VAL A 510 14.34 -25.04 4.25
CA VAL A 510 14.07 -26.47 4.32
C VAL A 510 14.69 -27.15 3.10
N GLU A 511 15.78 -27.90 3.33
CA GLU A 511 16.58 -28.54 2.28
C GLU A 511 15.78 -29.42 1.29
N LYS A 512 14.68 -30.04 1.76
CA LYS A 512 13.81 -30.89 0.94
C LYS A 512 12.59 -30.17 0.37
N SER A 513 12.46 -28.86 0.57
CA SER A 513 11.34 -28.12 0.00
C SER A 513 11.53 -28.00 -1.50
N GLU A 514 10.50 -28.37 -2.23
CA GLU A 514 10.42 -28.17 -3.66
C GLU A 514 9.26 -27.23 -4.00
N GLU A 515 9.35 -26.62 -5.16
CA GLU A 515 8.25 -25.82 -5.67
C GLU A 515 7.09 -26.74 -6.05
N THR A 516 5.87 -26.37 -5.65
CA THR A 516 4.67 -27.15 -5.96
C THR A 516 3.67 -26.33 -6.76
N ILE A 517 3.16 -26.93 -7.84
CA ILE A 517 2.10 -26.34 -8.67
C ILE A 517 0.82 -27.13 -8.44
N VAL A 518 -0.18 -26.49 -7.87
CA VAL A 518 -1.48 -27.09 -7.54
C VAL A 518 -2.56 -26.50 -8.43
N ALA A 519 -3.19 -27.33 -9.26
CA ALA A 519 -4.36 -26.93 -10.01
C ALA A 519 -5.54 -26.69 -9.05
N ARG A 520 -6.15 -25.51 -9.12
CA ARG A 520 -7.32 -25.11 -8.35
C ARG A 520 -8.49 -24.91 -9.31
N ALA A 521 -9.61 -25.57 -9.01
CA ALA A 521 -10.85 -25.38 -9.76
C ALA A 521 -11.43 -23.99 -9.53
N GLY A 522 -12.01 -23.40 -10.58
CA GLY A 522 -12.83 -22.20 -10.46
C GLY A 522 -14.15 -22.46 -9.71
N GLN A 523 -14.81 -21.38 -9.30
CA GLN A 523 -16.09 -21.39 -8.58
C GLN A 523 -16.05 -22.12 -7.22
N VAL A 524 -14.89 -22.20 -6.57
CA VAL A 524 -14.71 -22.87 -5.27
C VAL A 524 -13.99 -21.93 -4.31
N TRP A 525 -14.47 -21.87 -3.07
CA TRP A 525 -13.74 -21.22 -1.99
C TRP A 525 -12.70 -22.15 -1.38
N TYR A 526 -11.46 -21.67 -1.38
CA TYR A 526 -10.31 -22.23 -0.67
C TYR A 526 -10.01 -21.38 0.56
N PRO A 527 -9.18 -21.83 1.51
CA PRO A 527 -8.82 -21.04 2.70
C PRO A 527 -8.40 -19.60 2.36
N GLU A 528 -7.48 -19.44 1.41
CA GLU A 528 -7.02 -18.12 0.99
C GLU A 528 -8.11 -17.25 0.37
N SER A 529 -9.06 -17.85 -0.36
CA SER A 529 -10.07 -17.08 -1.09
C SER A 529 -11.28 -16.76 -0.24
N ALA A 530 -11.62 -17.62 0.73
CA ALA A 530 -12.55 -17.28 1.79
C ALA A 530 -12.00 -16.12 2.63
N PHE A 531 -10.72 -16.16 3.02
CA PHE A 531 -10.08 -15.07 3.76
C PHE A 531 -10.00 -13.76 2.96
N LYS A 532 -9.64 -13.83 1.66
CA LYS A 532 -9.68 -12.67 0.76
C LYS A 532 -11.08 -12.06 0.67
N THR A 533 -12.11 -12.90 0.62
CA THR A 533 -13.52 -12.47 0.57
C THR A 533 -13.90 -11.74 1.86
N SER A 534 -13.63 -12.32 3.04
CA SER A 534 -13.96 -11.67 4.32
C SER A 534 -13.20 -10.36 4.51
N GLN A 535 -11.92 -10.34 4.17
CA GLN A 535 -11.08 -9.13 4.27
C GLN A 535 -11.61 -8.02 3.37
N ALA A 536 -11.97 -8.32 2.12
CA ALA A 536 -12.55 -7.34 1.19
C ALA A 536 -13.89 -6.78 1.68
N ILE A 537 -14.76 -7.62 2.26
CA ILE A 537 -16.02 -7.18 2.87
C ILE A 537 -15.72 -6.19 4.01
N SER A 538 -14.78 -6.53 4.89
CA SER A 538 -14.35 -5.67 5.99
C SER A 538 -13.82 -4.32 5.49
N ASP A 539 -12.99 -4.34 4.43
CA ASP A 539 -12.43 -3.13 3.81
C ASP A 539 -13.52 -2.24 3.24
N PHE A 540 -14.43 -2.78 2.42
CA PHE A 540 -15.49 -2.00 1.80
C PHE A 540 -16.50 -1.45 2.83
N ASN A 541 -16.76 -2.19 3.91
CA ASN A 541 -17.61 -1.71 5.01
C ASN A 541 -17.01 -0.45 5.67
N ARG A 542 -15.70 -0.47 5.95
CA ARG A 542 -14.98 0.67 6.53
C ARG A 542 -14.96 1.87 5.60
N GLU A 543 -14.78 1.62 4.31
CA GLU A 543 -14.86 2.63 3.26
C GLU A 543 -16.28 3.17 3.06
N SER A 544 -17.29 2.59 3.73
CA SER A 544 -18.71 2.94 3.60
C SER A 544 -19.20 2.83 2.16
N LEU A 545 -18.68 1.86 1.41
CA LEU A 545 -19.12 1.55 0.05
C LEU A 545 -20.27 0.54 0.09
N PRO A 546 -21.24 0.60 -0.82
CA PRO A 546 -22.10 -0.53 -1.11
C PRO A 546 -21.31 -1.68 -1.77
N LEU A 547 -21.77 -2.92 -1.62
CA LEU A 547 -21.10 -4.11 -2.13
C LEU A 547 -21.94 -4.84 -3.17
N VAL A 548 -21.32 -5.24 -4.27
CA VAL A 548 -21.89 -6.15 -5.27
C VAL A 548 -21.05 -7.43 -5.33
N MET A 549 -21.63 -8.54 -4.91
CA MET A 549 -21.06 -9.87 -4.99
C MET A 549 -21.62 -10.63 -6.19
N ILE A 550 -20.82 -10.85 -7.22
CA ILE A 550 -21.17 -11.71 -8.36
C ILE A 550 -20.77 -13.14 -7.99
N ALA A 551 -21.74 -13.88 -7.46
CA ALA A 551 -21.53 -15.15 -6.80
C ALA A 551 -21.92 -16.32 -7.72
N SER A 552 -20.93 -16.93 -8.37
CA SER A 552 -21.04 -18.24 -9.00
C SER A 552 -20.11 -19.21 -8.27
N LEU A 553 -20.61 -19.82 -7.20
CA LEU A 553 -19.82 -20.64 -6.28
C LEU A 553 -20.51 -21.98 -5.99
N ARG A 554 -19.78 -23.06 -6.25
CA ARG A 554 -20.20 -24.44 -6.02
C ARG A 554 -20.03 -24.89 -4.57
N GLY A 555 -19.35 -24.10 -3.75
CA GLY A 555 -19.15 -24.36 -2.33
C GLY A 555 -17.71 -24.13 -1.89
N PHE A 556 -17.42 -24.63 -0.69
CA PHE A 556 -16.08 -24.64 -0.12
C PHE A 556 -15.34 -25.93 -0.51
N SER A 557 -14.02 -25.85 -0.60
CA SER A 557 -13.18 -27.03 -0.80
C SER A 557 -13.26 -27.96 0.41
N GLY A 558 -13.85 -29.14 0.22
CA GLY A 558 -13.94 -30.19 1.23
C GLY A 558 -12.73 -31.12 1.29
N GLY A 559 -11.62 -30.78 0.60
CA GLY A 559 -10.41 -31.59 0.60
C GLY A 559 -9.75 -31.65 1.98
N ARG A 560 -9.17 -32.81 2.35
CA ARG A 560 -8.55 -33.01 3.68
C ARG A 560 -7.53 -31.93 4.05
N LYS A 561 -6.71 -31.49 3.07
CA LYS A 561 -5.73 -30.43 3.25
C LYS A 561 -6.42 -29.09 3.55
N ASP A 562 -7.33 -28.65 2.69
CA ASP A 562 -8.02 -27.35 2.84
C ASP A 562 -8.88 -27.29 4.11
N MET A 563 -9.43 -28.43 4.55
CA MET A 563 -10.11 -28.55 5.85
C MET A 563 -9.15 -28.37 7.03
N SER A 564 -7.95 -28.95 6.95
CA SER A 564 -6.88 -28.76 7.95
C SER A 564 -6.36 -27.32 7.95
N ASP A 565 -6.33 -26.69 6.77
CA ASP A 565 -5.95 -25.28 6.57
C ASP A 565 -7.10 -24.32 6.96
N GLN A 566 -8.08 -24.80 7.73
CA GLN A 566 -9.11 -24.00 8.40
C GLN A 566 -10.09 -23.28 7.46
N VAL A 567 -10.42 -23.86 6.30
CA VAL A 567 -11.42 -23.29 5.36
C VAL A 567 -12.75 -22.92 6.04
N LEU A 568 -13.18 -23.69 7.03
CA LEU A 568 -14.42 -23.42 7.79
C LEU A 568 -14.32 -22.17 8.65
N THR A 569 -13.16 -21.91 9.26
CA THR A 569 -12.92 -20.70 10.05
C THR A 569 -13.01 -19.46 9.16
N PHE A 570 -12.39 -19.50 7.99
CA PHE A 570 -12.47 -18.39 7.03
C PHE A 570 -13.88 -18.24 6.42
N GLY A 571 -14.62 -19.33 6.25
CA GLY A 571 -16.04 -19.27 5.89
C GLY A 571 -16.90 -18.58 6.95
N ALA A 572 -16.63 -18.81 8.24
CA ALA A 572 -17.31 -18.11 9.33
C ALA A 572 -17.00 -16.61 9.35
N HIS A 573 -15.76 -16.21 9.05
CA HIS A 573 -15.41 -14.78 8.95
C HIS A 573 -16.24 -14.04 7.88
N ILE A 574 -16.64 -14.70 6.78
CA ILE A 574 -17.52 -14.06 5.77
C ILE A 574 -18.87 -13.69 6.41
N ILE A 575 -19.44 -14.59 7.23
CA ILE A 575 -20.68 -14.34 7.96
C ILE A 575 -20.49 -13.20 8.97
N ASP A 576 -19.41 -13.24 9.75
CA ASP A 576 -19.12 -12.22 10.75
C ASP A 576 -19.04 -10.82 10.13
N GLU A 577 -18.32 -10.68 9.01
CA GLU A 577 -18.16 -9.39 8.32
C GLU A 577 -19.46 -8.93 7.62
N LEU A 578 -20.23 -9.83 7.02
CA LEU A 578 -21.54 -9.48 6.42
C LEU A 578 -22.58 -9.09 7.48
N SER A 579 -22.55 -9.71 8.65
CA SER A 579 -23.44 -9.39 9.77
C SER A 579 -23.20 -7.98 10.32
N GLN A 580 -21.96 -7.50 10.23
CA GLN A 580 -21.54 -6.17 10.69
C GLN A 580 -21.60 -5.11 9.57
N TYR A 581 -21.98 -5.50 8.36
CA TYR A 581 -22.00 -4.63 7.20
C TYR A 581 -23.11 -3.57 7.30
N GLN A 582 -22.77 -2.29 7.08
CA GLN A 582 -23.66 -1.15 7.33
C GLN A 582 -24.18 -0.47 6.05
N GLN A 583 -23.79 -0.99 4.88
CA GLN A 583 -24.18 -0.49 3.56
C GLN A 583 -24.95 -1.57 2.79
N PRO A 584 -25.68 -1.26 1.70
CA PRO A 584 -26.42 -2.30 1.00
C PRO A 584 -25.47 -3.26 0.27
N VAL A 585 -25.78 -4.55 0.35
CA VAL A 585 -25.07 -5.66 -0.28
C VAL A 585 -26.00 -6.34 -1.27
N ILE A 586 -25.58 -6.42 -2.53
CA ILE A 586 -26.23 -7.23 -3.55
C ILE A 586 -25.43 -8.51 -3.73
N VAL A 587 -26.06 -9.66 -3.53
CA VAL A 587 -25.53 -10.97 -3.90
C VAL A 587 -26.24 -11.41 -5.17
N TYR A 588 -25.54 -11.35 -6.30
CA TYR A 588 -26.08 -11.68 -7.61
C TYR A 588 -25.58 -13.04 -8.09
N ILE A 589 -26.51 -13.93 -8.43
CA ILE A 589 -26.21 -15.18 -9.11
C ILE A 589 -26.29 -14.94 -10.62
N PRO A 590 -25.15 -14.91 -11.35
CA PRO A 590 -25.09 -14.46 -12.73
C PRO A 590 -25.73 -15.45 -13.71
N ALA A 591 -25.94 -14.98 -14.94
CA ALA A 591 -26.41 -15.81 -16.04
C ALA A 591 -25.53 -17.05 -16.27
N GLY A 592 -26.15 -18.23 -16.31
CA GLY A 592 -25.48 -19.53 -16.34
C GLY A 592 -24.64 -19.87 -15.10
N GLY A 593 -24.64 -19.01 -14.09
CA GLY A 593 -23.93 -19.20 -12.83
C GLY A 593 -24.71 -20.11 -11.88
N GLU A 594 -24.02 -20.57 -10.85
CA GLU A 594 -24.62 -21.42 -9.84
C GLU A 594 -24.19 -21.08 -8.42
N LEU A 595 -25.11 -21.22 -7.47
CA LEU A 595 -24.84 -21.05 -6.05
C LEU A 595 -25.32 -22.27 -5.26
N ARG A 596 -24.38 -23.01 -4.68
CA ARG A 596 -24.66 -24.31 -4.04
C ARG A 596 -24.62 -24.24 -2.51
N GLY A 597 -25.10 -25.29 -1.84
CA GLY A 597 -25.42 -25.29 -0.41
C GLY A 597 -24.37 -24.66 0.51
N GLY A 598 -23.11 -25.08 0.42
CA GLY A 598 -22.05 -24.52 1.26
C GLY A 598 -21.82 -23.02 1.02
N ALA A 599 -21.83 -22.59 -0.25
CA ALA A 599 -21.61 -21.19 -0.59
C ALA A 599 -22.84 -20.32 -0.29
N TRP A 600 -24.06 -20.81 -0.54
CA TRP A 600 -25.30 -20.10 -0.27
C TRP A 600 -25.41 -19.73 1.22
N ALA A 601 -25.08 -20.66 2.12
CA ALA A 601 -25.24 -20.47 3.56
C ALA A 601 -24.51 -19.24 4.11
N VAL A 602 -23.39 -18.84 3.52
CA VAL A 602 -22.56 -17.71 4.02
C VAL A 602 -22.94 -16.36 3.41
N VAL A 603 -23.72 -16.31 2.32
CA VAL A 603 -24.13 -15.08 1.62
C VAL A 603 -25.65 -14.88 1.59
N ASP A 604 -26.39 -15.65 2.38
CA ASP A 604 -27.86 -15.58 2.41
C ASP A 604 -28.35 -14.25 3.00
N SER A 605 -29.52 -13.80 2.54
CA SER A 605 -30.15 -12.57 3.04
C SER A 605 -30.41 -12.60 4.56
N ASN A 606 -30.59 -13.77 5.17
CA ASN A 606 -30.82 -13.89 6.62
C ASN A 606 -29.59 -13.56 7.46
N VAL A 607 -28.39 -13.55 6.88
CA VAL A 607 -27.18 -13.10 7.59
C VAL A 607 -27.34 -11.64 8.05
N ASN A 608 -27.96 -10.81 7.21
CA ASN A 608 -28.25 -9.41 7.52
C ASN A 608 -29.45 -8.91 6.69
N SER A 609 -30.66 -9.22 7.16
CA SER A 609 -31.93 -9.11 6.42
C SER A 609 -32.36 -7.69 6.03
N GLY A 610 -31.73 -6.67 6.61
CA GLY A 610 -31.94 -5.27 6.27
C GLY A 610 -31.05 -4.75 5.14
N PHE A 611 -29.88 -5.39 4.92
CA PHE A 611 -28.82 -4.87 4.05
C PHE A 611 -28.43 -5.84 2.93
N VAL A 612 -28.62 -7.15 3.09
CA VAL A 612 -28.24 -8.18 2.10
C VAL A 612 -29.43 -8.55 1.23
N HIS A 613 -29.28 -8.35 -0.08
CA HIS A 613 -30.27 -8.66 -1.10
C HIS A 613 -29.74 -9.71 -2.07
N VAL A 614 -30.36 -10.89 -2.09
CA VAL A 614 -30.02 -11.94 -3.05
C VAL A 614 -30.87 -11.79 -4.31
N ILE A 615 -30.21 -11.66 -5.46
CA ILE A 615 -30.79 -11.48 -6.80
C ILE A 615 -30.32 -12.63 -7.69
N ALA A 616 -31.24 -13.22 -8.45
CA ALA A 616 -30.94 -14.31 -9.37
C ALA A 616 -31.18 -13.93 -10.82
N ASP A 617 -30.32 -14.40 -11.73
CA ASP A 617 -30.60 -14.36 -13.16
C ASP A 617 -31.60 -15.46 -13.57
N GLU A 618 -32.43 -15.20 -14.58
CA GLU A 618 -33.39 -16.15 -15.14
C GLU A 618 -32.77 -17.49 -15.58
N SER A 619 -31.49 -17.51 -15.93
CA SER A 619 -30.76 -18.69 -16.39
C SER A 619 -29.90 -19.37 -15.33
N CYS A 620 -29.86 -18.85 -14.10
CA CYS A 620 -29.00 -19.37 -13.03
C CYS A 620 -29.47 -20.72 -12.46
N ARG A 621 -28.63 -21.32 -11.61
CA ARG A 621 -28.97 -22.50 -10.80
C ARG A 621 -28.66 -22.30 -9.32
N GLY A 622 -29.46 -22.91 -8.46
CA GLY A 622 -29.23 -22.84 -7.02
C GLY A 622 -29.93 -23.96 -6.29
N GLY A 623 -29.16 -24.67 -5.47
CA GLY A 623 -29.61 -25.89 -4.80
C GLY A 623 -28.56 -26.42 -3.83
N ILE A 624 -28.91 -27.43 -3.05
CA ILE A 624 -28.00 -27.95 -2.01
C ILE A 624 -26.79 -28.65 -2.63
N LEU A 625 -27.02 -29.49 -3.64
CA LEU A 625 -26.01 -30.28 -4.35
C LEU A 625 -26.17 -30.10 -5.86
N GLU A 626 -25.14 -30.42 -6.62
CA GLU A 626 -25.24 -30.51 -8.08
C GLU A 626 -26.25 -31.61 -8.50
N PRO A 627 -27.00 -31.42 -9.61
CA PRO A 627 -28.01 -32.37 -10.08
C PRO A 627 -27.50 -33.81 -10.19
N ASN A 628 -26.27 -34.00 -10.69
CA ASN A 628 -25.63 -35.31 -10.81
C ASN A 628 -25.47 -36.02 -9.45
N ALA A 629 -25.09 -35.27 -8.42
CA ALA A 629 -24.91 -35.80 -7.07
C ALA A 629 -26.27 -36.13 -6.42
N VAL A 630 -27.29 -35.29 -6.62
CA VAL A 630 -28.65 -35.55 -6.12
C VAL A 630 -29.21 -36.85 -6.69
N VAL A 631 -29.09 -37.04 -8.01
CA VAL A 631 -29.52 -38.28 -8.70
C VAL A 631 -28.79 -39.50 -8.14
N GLY A 632 -27.46 -39.40 -7.98
CA GLY A 632 -26.66 -40.51 -7.42
C GLY A 632 -27.09 -40.95 -6.02
N ILE A 633 -27.59 -40.02 -5.19
CA ILE A 633 -28.03 -40.30 -3.82
C ILE A 633 -29.50 -40.75 -3.78
N LYS A 634 -30.39 -40.02 -4.47
CA LYS A 634 -31.85 -40.16 -4.33
C LYS A 634 -32.47 -41.10 -5.37
N ILE A 635 -31.90 -41.20 -6.56
CA ILE A 635 -32.43 -41.99 -7.69
C ILE A 635 -31.46 -43.13 -7.98
N ARG A 636 -31.50 -44.14 -7.12
CA ARG A 636 -30.78 -45.41 -7.29
C ARG A 636 -31.47 -46.31 -8.32
N ASP A 637 -30.82 -47.38 -8.74
CA ASP A 637 -31.29 -48.26 -9.82
C ASP A 637 -32.73 -48.77 -9.65
N ALA A 638 -33.17 -49.03 -8.41
CA ALA A 638 -34.55 -49.44 -8.13
C ALA A 638 -35.59 -48.35 -8.46
N GLN A 639 -35.27 -47.07 -8.21
CA GLN A 639 -36.14 -45.94 -8.58
C GLN A 639 -36.08 -45.69 -10.08
N LEU A 640 -34.88 -45.80 -10.67
CA LEU A 640 -34.69 -45.69 -12.11
C LEU A 640 -35.51 -46.75 -12.85
N GLY A 641 -35.50 -48.00 -12.39
CA GLY A 641 -36.32 -49.09 -12.92
C GLY A 641 -37.81 -48.79 -12.88
N ARG A 642 -38.33 -48.24 -11.77
CA ARG A 642 -39.75 -47.81 -11.67
C ARG A 642 -40.09 -46.66 -12.63
N ILE A 643 -39.14 -45.75 -12.88
CA ILE A 643 -39.34 -44.67 -13.86
C ILE A 643 -39.39 -45.27 -15.27
N MET A 644 -38.46 -46.17 -15.59
CA MET A 644 -38.42 -46.87 -16.88
C MET A 644 -39.72 -47.66 -17.13
N GLU A 645 -40.19 -48.44 -16.15
CA GLU A 645 -41.44 -49.20 -16.26
C GLU A 645 -42.65 -48.29 -16.50
N ARG A 646 -42.75 -47.17 -15.77
CA ARG A 646 -43.82 -46.16 -15.99
C ARG A 646 -43.75 -45.51 -17.36
N SER A 647 -42.55 -45.38 -17.93
CA SER A 647 -42.32 -44.89 -19.28
C SER A 647 -42.47 -45.99 -20.36
N GLY A 648 -42.89 -47.21 -19.99
CA GLY A 648 -43.12 -48.31 -20.92
C GLY A 648 -41.87 -49.12 -21.30
N VAL A 649 -40.74 -48.91 -20.62
CA VAL A 649 -39.47 -49.62 -20.84
C VAL A 649 -39.26 -50.63 -19.72
N ARG A 650 -39.21 -51.93 -20.05
CA ARG A 650 -38.88 -52.97 -19.06
C ARG A 650 -37.42 -52.85 -18.65
N PRO A 651 -37.05 -52.88 -17.36
CA PRO A 651 -35.67 -52.66 -16.91
C PRO A 651 -34.73 -53.84 -17.19
N ASP A 652 -35.28 -55.05 -17.38
CA ASP A 652 -34.53 -56.27 -17.64
C ASP A 652 -34.07 -56.35 -19.10
N GLY A 653 -32.76 -56.54 -19.32
CA GLY A 653 -32.18 -56.74 -20.65
C GLY A 653 -32.02 -55.49 -21.53
N VAL A 654 -32.17 -54.29 -20.95
CA VAL A 654 -32.02 -53.02 -21.68
C VAL A 654 -30.55 -52.65 -21.89
N GLU A 655 -30.24 -52.13 -23.08
CA GLU A 655 -28.94 -51.53 -23.39
C GLU A 655 -28.55 -50.42 -22.41
N ASP A 656 -27.26 -50.33 -22.08
CA ASP A 656 -26.74 -49.31 -21.17
C ASP A 656 -26.91 -47.88 -21.73
N SER A 657 -27.04 -47.74 -23.04
CA SER A 657 -27.36 -46.49 -23.74
C SER A 657 -28.69 -45.88 -23.26
N VAL A 658 -29.73 -46.70 -23.16
CA VAL A 658 -31.07 -46.29 -22.73
C VAL A 658 -31.08 -46.01 -21.22
N LYS A 659 -30.42 -46.85 -20.41
CA LYS A 659 -30.26 -46.57 -18.97
C LYS A 659 -29.55 -45.25 -18.73
N SER A 660 -28.50 -44.95 -19.50
CA SER A 660 -27.80 -43.67 -19.47
C SER A 660 -28.71 -42.50 -19.86
N ALA A 661 -29.55 -42.66 -20.88
CA ALA A 661 -30.53 -41.64 -21.27
C ALA A 661 -31.57 -41.37 -20.17
N PHE A 662 -32.10 -42.40 -19.52
CA PHE A 662 -33.01 -42.23 -18.37
C PHE A 662 -32.30 -41.59 -17.17
N LYS A 663 -31.04 -41.92 -16.92
CA LYS A 663 -30.23 -41.26 -15.89
C LYS A 663 -30.05 -39.78 -16.21
N LYS A 664 -29.76 -39.43 -17.48
CA LYS A 664 -29.68 -38.03 -17.94
C LYS A 664 -31.01 -37.30 -17.75
N ALA A 665 -32.13 -37.93 -18.10
CA ALA A 665 -33.46 -37.36 -17.85
C ALA A 665 -33.74 -37.13 -16.35
N CYS A 666 -33.24 -38.02 -15.47
CA CYS A 666 -33.32 -37.82 -14.02
C CYS A 666 -32.43 -36.66 -13.55
N VAL A 667 -31.29 -36.42 -14.19
CA VAL A 667 -30.43 -35.26 -13.93
C VAL A 667 -31.13 -33.98 -14.36
N ASP A 668 -31.78 -33.96 -15.53
CA ASP A 668 -32.58 -32.82 -15.98
C ASP A 668 -33.75 -32.56 -15.01
N PHE A 669 -34.41 -33.62 -14.51
CA PHE A 669 -35.44 -33.50 -13.48
C PHE A 669 -34.90 -32.93 -12.15
N ALA A 670 -33.69 -33.32 -11.73
CA ALA A 670 -33.05 -32.72 -10.57
C ALA A 670 -32.72 -31.24 -10.82
N ASP A 671 -32.22 -30.89 -12.00
CA ASP A 671 -31.92 -29.50 -12.41
C ASP A 671 -33.18 -28.61 -12.46
N MET A 672 -34.36 -29.17 -12.74
CA MET A 672 -35.63 -28.43 -12.65
C MET A 672 -35.93 -27.93 -11.22
N HIS A 673 -35.38 -28.57 -10.19
CA HIS A 673 -35.49 -28.09 -8.81
C HIS A 673 -34.49 -26.98 -8.50
N ASP A 674 -33.48 -26.76 -9.32
CA ASP A 674 -32.45 -25.75 -9.07
C ASP A 674 -32.77 -24.42 -9.77
N ARG A 675 -33.97 -24.26 -10.34
CA ARG A 675 -34.39 -23.07 -11.08
C ARG A 675 -34.86 -21.94 -10.17
N TRP A 676 -34.73 -20.70 -10.63
CA TRP A 676 -35.09 -19.50 -9.88
C TRP A 676 -36.56 -19.48 -9.45
N GLN A 677 -37.49 -20.09 -10.21
CA GLN A 677 -38.91 -20.16 -9.82
C GLN A 677 -39.09 -20.87 -8.48
N ARG A 678 -38.29 -21.91 -8.22
CA ARG A 678 -38.32 -22.57 -6.92
C ARG A 678 -37.73 -21.66 -5.83
N MET A 679 -36.64 -20.96 -6.12
CA MET A 679 -36.00 -20.04 -5.17
C MET A 679 -36.95 -18.92 -4.75
N GLU A 680 -37.67 -18.33 -5.70
CA GLU A 680 -38.67 -17.30 -5.46
C GLU A 680 -39.87 -17.86 -4.68
N HIS A 681 -40.39 -19.03 -5.09
CA HIS A 681 -41.52 -19.67 -4.41
C HIS A 681 -41.25 -19.95 -2.92
N VAL A 682 -40.02 -20.35 -2.56
CA VAL A 682 -39.63 -20.57 -1.16
C VAL A 682 -39.18 -19.30 -0.43
N GLY A 683 -39.15 -18.15 -1.12
CA GLY A 683 -38.73 -16.86 -0.56
C GLY A 683 -37.22 -16.72 -0.34
N ALA A 684 -36.39 -17.56 -0.96
CA ALA A 684 -34.94 -17.51 -0.84
C ALA A 684 -34.31 -16.33 -1.62
N ILE A 685 -35.00 -15.85 -2.66
CA ILE A 685 -34.64 -14.65 -3.42
C ILE A 685 -35.84 -13.71 -3.48
N ARG A 686 -35.58 -12.41 -3.58
CA ARG A 686 -36.62 -11.37 -3.67
C ARG A 686 -36.73 -10.74 -5.05
N HIS A 687 -35.69 -10.86 -5.87
CA HIS A 687 -35.62 -10.26 -7.20
C HIS A 687 -35.04 -11.23 -8.21
N VAL A 688 -35.66 -11.25 -9.39
CA VAL A 688 -35.19 -11.98 -10.57
C VAL A 688 -34.96 -10.95 -11.67
N THR A 689 -33.85 -11.07 -12.39
CA THR A 689 -33.51 -10.16 -13.49
C THR A 689 -32.93 -10.95 -14.67
N SER A 690 -32.85 -10.31 -15.82
CA SER A 690 -32.00 -10.75 -16.93
C SER A 690 -30.68 -10.00 -16.91
N LEU A 691 -29.64 -10.59 -17.50
CA LEU A 691 -28.33 -9.95 -17.65
C LEU A 691 -28.40 -8.53 -18.25
N GLN A 692 -29.29 -8.31 -19.22
CA GLN A 692 -29.46 -7.00 -19.89
C GLN A 692 -29.97 -5.91 -18.95
N ASN A 693 -30.87 -6.27 -18.02
CA ASN A 693 -31.49 -5.33 -17.09
C ASN A 693 -30.75 -5.21 -15.75
N THR A 694 -29.80 -6.11 -15.49
CA THR A 694 -29.10 -6.26 -14.20
C THR A 694 -28.48 -4.93 -13.73
N ARG A 695 -27.84 -4.19 -14.63
CA ARG A 695 -27.17 -2.92 -14.32
C ARG A 695 -28.13 -1.89 -13.74
N ASP A 696 -29.28 -1.74 -14.37
CA ASP A 696 -30.31 -0.76 -14.02
C ASP A 696 -31.04 -1.17 -12.72
N VAL A 697 -31.32 -2.47 -12.55
CA VAL A 697 -31.87 -3.02 -11.31
C VAL A 697 -30.91 -2.78 -10.13
N PHE A 698 -29.62 -3.07 -10.28
CA PHE A 698 -28.63 -2.84 -9.21
C PHE A 698 -28.54 -1.37 -8.84
N TRP A 699 -28.47 -0.50 -9.84
CA TRP A 699 -28.36 0.94 -9.60
C TRP A 699 -29.58 1.46 -8.85
N ARG A 700 -30.81 1.12 -9.28
CA ARG A 700 -32.03 1.54 -8.59
C ARG A 700 -32.10 1.01 -7.17
N LEU A 701 -31.75 -0.25 -6.96
CA LEU A 701 -31.81 -0.90 -5.64
C LEU A 701 -30.78 -0.29 -4.68
N LEU A 702 -29.50 -0.22 -5.09
CA LEU A 702 -28.44 0.39 -4.26
C LEU A 702 -28.78 1.83 -3.92
N ARG A 703 -29.20 2.62 -4.92
CA ARG A 703 -29.60 4.02 -4.73
C ARG A 703 -30.74 4.13 -3.70
N ARG A 704 -31.81 3.34 -3.85
CA ARG A 704 -32.95 3.33 -2.93
C ARG A 704 -32.51 2.96 -1.52
N GLU A 705 -31.83 1.84 -1.34
CA GLU A 705 -31.45 1.36 -0.01
C GLU A 705 -30.46 2.32 0.67
N MET A 706 -29.52 2.92 -0.08
CA MET A 706 -28.62 3.94 0.48
C MET A 706 -29.38 5.17 1.00
N ILE A 707 -30.42 5.64 0.28
CA ILE A 707 -31.27 6.76 0.74
C ILE A 707 -32.00 6.37 2.03
N LEU A 708 -32.56 5.16 2.10
CA LEU A 708 -33.27 4.67 3.29
C LEU A 708 -32.34 4.52 4.50
N ILE A 709 -31.12 4.01 4.29
CA ILE A 709 -30.10 3.88 5.34
C ILE A 709 -29.69 5.25 5.86
N GLU A 710 -29.53 6.24 5.00
CA GLU A 710 -29.19 7.60 5.43
C GLU A 710 -30.33 8.26 6.24
N MET A 711 -31.58 8.12 5.78
CA MET A 711 -32.75 8.53 6.57
C MET A 711 -32.78 7.82 7.93
N ALA A 712 -32.49 6.52 7.97
CA ALA A 712 -32.44 5.76 9.21
C ALA A 712 -31.32 6.24 10.14
N ASN A 713 -30.15 6.61 9.60
CA ASN A 713 -29.05 7.21 10.37
C ASN A 713 -29.44 8.57 10.97
N GLN A 714 -30.14 9.41 10.21
CA GLN A 714 -30.65 10.70 10.69
C GLN A 714 -31.74 10.53 11.76
N TYR A 715 -32.65 9.57 11.57
CA TYR A 715 -33.64 9.21 12.57
C TYR A 715 -32.98 8.70 13.86
N ARG A 716 -31.93 7.89 13.75
CA ARG A 716 -31.18 7.37 14.90
C ARG A 716 -30.35 8.45 15.60
N SER A 717 -29.88 9.47 14.89
CA SER A 717 -29.15 10.59 15.50
C SER A 717 -30.07 11.54 16.28
N ALA A 718 -31.36 11.61 15.92
CA ALA A 718 -32.38 12.40 16.62
C ALA A 718 -32.52 12.04 18.11
N PRO A 719 -32.91 12.98 19.00
CA PRO A 719 -32.96 12.77 20.45
C PRO A 719 -34.19 11.93 20.88
N ILE A 720 -34.27 10.69 20.40
CA ILE A 720 -35.31 9.71 20.69
C ILE A 720 -34.76 8.68 21.68
N LEU A 721 -35.56 8.36 22.70
CA LEU A 721 -35.23 7.39 23.75
C LEU A 721 -36.35 6.33 23.88
N PRO A 722 -36.00 5.03 23.99
CA PRO A 722 -34.64 4.47 23.80
C PRO A 722 -34.15 4.67 22.36
N LYS A 723 -32.82 4.73 22.18
CA LYS A 723 -32.22 4.92 20.84
C LYS A 723 -32.53 3.70 19.96
N PRO A 724 -33.13 3.90 18.77
CA PRO A 724 -33.45 2.78 17.89
C PRO A 724 -32.18 2.08 17.40
N THR A 725 -32.25 0.76 17.26
CA THR A 725 -31.23 -0.05 16.58
C THR A 725 -31.23 0.25 15.08
N ASN A 726 -30.18 -0.15 14.36
CA ASN A 726 -30.11 0.05 12.90
C ASN A 726 -31.28 -0.62 12.17
N SER A 727 -31.65 -1.83 12.58
CA SER A 727 -32.76 -2.57 11.97
C SER A 727 -34.10 -1.91 12.23
N GLU A 728 -34.37 -1.48 13.47
CA GLU A 728 -35.61 -0.76 13.82
C GLU A 728 -35.73 0.59 13.11
N ALA A 729 -34.62 1.32 13.00
CA ALA A 729 -34.59 2.59 12.28
C ALA A 729 -34.88 2.40 10.79
N LEU A 730 -34.27 1.40 10.16
CA LEU A 730 -34.51 1.08 8.74
C LEU A 730 -35.95 0.60 8.51
N GLU A 731 -36.49 -0.22 9.42
CA GLU A 731 -37.87 -0.69 9.35
C GLU A 731 -38.87 0.46 9.50
N TRP A 732 -38.63 1.40 10.42
CA TRP A 732 -39.45 2.59 10.59
C TRP A 732 -39.49 3.43 9.32
N VAL A 733 -38.33 3.70 8.69
CA VAL A 733 -38.29 4.45 7.43
C VAL A 733 -39.04 3.70 6.33
N LYS A 734 -38.81 2.37 6.19
CA LYS A 734 -39.49 1.54 5.20
C LYS A 734 -41.00 1.53 5.37
N GLN A 735 -41.51 1.52 6.60
CA GLN A 735 -42.95 1.61 6.89
C GLN A 735 -43.55 2.96 6.48
N LYS A 736 -42.79 4.06 6.61
CA LYS A 736 -43.26 5.40 6.26
C LYS A 736 -43.23 5.67 4.76
N THR A 737 -42.21 5.17 4.05
CA THR A 737 -42.07 5.38 2.61
C THR A 737 -42.85 4.36 1.78
N GLY A 738 -43.04 3.13 2.24
CA GLY A 738 -43.56 2.05 1.39
C GLY A 738 -42.70 1.79 0.14
N ASP A 739 -43.28 1.14 -0.87
CA ASP A 739 -42.56 0.75 -2.09
C ASP A 739 -42.68 1.76 -3.26
N ASP A 740 -43.70 2.62 -3.28
CA ASP A 740 -44.09 3.44 -4.45
C ASP A 740 -43.93 4.96 -4.25
N VAL A 741 -43.34 5.40 -3.14
CA VAL A 741 -43.17 6.83 -2.82
C VAL A 741 -41.89 7.38 -3.43
N ASP A 742 -41.98 8.58 -4.02
CA ASP A 742 -40.81 9.37 -4.40
C ASP A 742 -40.02 9.76 -3.15
N LEU A 743 -38.94 9.02 -2.89
CA LEU A 743 -38.06 9.20 -1.74
C LEU A 743 -37.47 10.59 -1.65
N ARG A 744 -37.25 11.27 -2.79
CA ARG A 744 -36.72 12.64 -2.82
C ARG A 744 -37.74 13.61 -2.26
N LYS A 745 -38.99 13.49 -2.71
CA LYS A 745 -40.09 14.32 -2.25
C LYS A 745 -40.36 14.09 -0.75
N TYR A 746 -40.41 12.83 -0.33
CA TYR A 746 -40.61 12.50 1.08
C TYR A 746 -39.47 13.05 1.97
N PHE A 747 -38.21 12.91 1.54
CA PHE A 747 -37.07 13.44 2.29
C PHE A 747 -37.18 14.95 2.54
N ASN A 748 -37.51 15.72 1.49
CA ASN A 748 -37.54 17.18 1.56
C ASN A 748 -38.76 17.70 2.32
N ASP A 749 -39.94 17.11 2.10
CA ASP A 749 -41.21 17.71 2.52
C ASP A 749 -41.82 17.04 3.75
N GLY A 750 -41.50 15.75 4.02
CA GLY A 750 -42.20 14.93 5.02
C GLY A 750 -41.33 14.39 6.14
N PHE A 751 -40.10 13.95 5.83
CA PHE A 751 -39.25 13.19 6.75
C PHE A 751 -38.99 13.90 8.08
N TYR A 752 -38.56 15.17 8.05
CA TYR A 752 -38.29 15.93 9.28
C TYR A 752 -39.57 16.18 10.12
N GLY A 753 -40.73 16.25 9.48
CA GLY A 753 -42.02 16.34 10.17
C GLY A 753 -42.31 15.09 10.99
N ASP A 754 -42.17 13.92 10.36
CA ASP A 754 -42.39 12.62 10.99
C ASP A 754 -41.38 12.34 12.11
N VAL A 755 -40.10 12.67 11.90
CA VAL A 755 -39.07 12.57 12.96
C VAL A 755 -39.41 13.49 14.14
N THR A 756 -39.88 14.71 13.88
CA THR A 756 -40.26 15.65 14.94
C THR A 756 -41.44 15.13 15.76
N GLN A 757 -42.43 14.51 15.10
CA GLN A 757 -43.56 13.87 15.78
C GLN A 757 -43.08 12.73 16.70
N GLU A 758 -42.19 11.87 16.21
CA GLU A 758 -41.65 10.76 17.02
C GLU A 758 -40.85 11.26 18.23
N ILE A 759 -40.07 12.34 18.08
CA ILE A 759 -39.37 12.99 19.21
C ILE A 759 -40.39 13.45 20.27
N GLN A 760 -41.52 14.04 19.87
CA GLN A 760 -42.55 14.47 20.80
C GLN A 760 -43.22 13.27 21.51
N GLU A 761 -43.47 12.18 20.78
CA GLU A 761 -44.03 10.96 21.35
C GLU A 761 -43.06 10.24 22.29
N SER A 762 -41.77 10.21 21.96
CA SER A 762 -40.71 9.71 22.85
C SER A 762 -40.62 10.54 24.13
N ARG A 763 -40.68 11.87 24.03
CA ARG A 763 -40.74 12.74 25.20
C ARG A 763 -41.94 12.45 26.10
N ARG A 764 -43.13 12.27 25.51
CA ARG A 764 -44.35 11.91 26.28
C ARG A 764 -44.21 10.56 26.97
N ARG A 765 -43.60 9.56 26.31
CA ARG A 765 -43.30 8.24 26.91
C ARG A 765 -42.37 8.39 28.11
N PHE A 766 -41.30 9.16 27.96
CA PHE A 766 -40.35 9.44 29.04
C PHE A 766 -41.00 10.16 30.22
N GLU A 767 -41.79 11.21 29.98
CA GLU A 767 -42.51 11.94 31.03
C GLU A 767 -43.48 11.02 31.79
N LYS A 768 -44.13 10.08 31.10
CA LYS A 768 -45.01 9.08 31.71
C LYS A 768 -44.25 8.06 32.57
N GLU A 769 -43.08 7.61 32.13
CA GLU A 769 -42.21 6.72 32.91
C GLU A 769 -41.62 7.41 34.14
N CYS A 770 -41.24 8.68 34.04
CA CYS A 770 -40.81 9.47 35.20
C CYS A 770 -41.94 9.64 36.23
N ALA A 771 -43.18 9.82 35.77
CA ALA A 771 -44.34 9.94 36.64
C ALA A 771 -44.68 8.62 37.37
N THR A 772 -44.57 7.46 36.71
CA THR A 772 -44.76 6.16 37.37
C THR A 772 -43.65 5.86 38.36
N TRP A 773 -42.40 6.24 38.08
CA TRP A 773 -41.29 6.13 39.03
C TRP A 773 -41.48 6.97 40.30
N HIS A 774 -42.00 8.19 40.18
CA HIS A 774 -42.34 9.03 41.34
C HIS A 774 -43.43 8.40 42.22
N HIS A 775 -44.40 7.71 41.62
CA HIS A 775 -45.45 6.99 42.36
C HIS A 775 -44.98 5.69 43.01
N THR A 776 -43.88 5.09 42.56
CA THR A 776 -43.35 3.83 43.12
C THR A 776 -42.24 4.08 44.17
N SER A 777 -41.69 5.29 44.20
CA SER A 777 -40.66 5.73 45.16
C SER A 777 -41.22 6.44 46.40
N GLN A 778 -42.53 6.75 46.40
CA GLN A 778 -43.33 7.07 47.58
C GLN A 778 -43.96 5.80 48.12
#